data_AF-A0A2K1K8A6-F1
#
_entry.id   AF-A0A2K1K8A6-F1
#
_cell.length_a   1.000
_cell.length_b   1.000
_cell.length_c   1.000
_cell.angle_alpha   90.00
_cell.angle_beta   90.00
_cell.angle_gamma   90.00
#
_symmetry.space_group_name_H-M   'P 1'
#
loop_
_entity.id
_entity.type
_entity.pdbx_description
1 polymer ?
#
loop_
_entity_poly.entity_id
_entity_poly.type
_entity_poly.pdbx_seq_one_letter_code
_entity_poly.pdbx_strand_id
1 'polypeptide(L)'
;MSSPGGVPGGSPRAIPGGISSPRAIRSNTFHGRRPSWPLAEYVHKPTLAMLDHDPGAPSALAWRRKLNSHADFLTEFRVTFMEAVRMITLGMRMWFYVKSERAQGRAPPIDPFNRETKPSACHGVPCGGMGGGSIGRGFRGDFRRWQLIPGVCEEAPVLADQFSVFVKRDKGNGVVKKDASVLYPGRPQELSDTKDDTSVSSWDWNLDGQNSTYHALFPRAWTIYEGEPDPDLKISCRQVSPFIPHNYEESSFPCCVFSYVVMNTGKQAADVTLLFTWANSIGGNSATTGGHFNEPFEEEGGVSGVRLHHKTGAKGGRPVTFAIAAKEMRDVTLTTCPCFSLGGKEVEVTAKDMWTEVKENGSFDKENWNFKPSAPTRQGSAIGAAIAARVEVPPGEKRDVVFSLAWDSPEVKFLKGKSYHRRYTSFYGTAGDAASKLTRDALRDYRKWEIAIEDWQQPVLKDEKLPEWYRVTLFNELYYLVAGGTIWTDGLPALQGPSELSTVTSVHTSAPCSPSKEEISSATSLEVPFPLDLLKVGEGIDVYSASSGPDLSTVRENDQEGEDTGLNTDVAPSADFNPFLQGLGDEEVQYISELEHVAGFPTSESLFSLRDKAELELAASQETERLQSGETADQMQTETLEHLILKQMQTAMLGSSEAGIATGPSLLQEGEENVGQFLYLEGIEYIMWNTYDVHFYASFALLALFPKLELAIQRDVAAATLSQNPEKVKYMADGGVGIRKVFGAVPHDLGQHDPWVEVNAYNIHDTSHWKDLNPKFVLQVYRDVVATGDRQFAKAVWPAVYAAMAYMDQFDRDRDGLIENDGFPDQTYDTWSVHGVSAYCGGLWIAALQAAAAMADLVDDKDAATYFKGKFNQARDVYERKLWNGEYFNYDSGTSSNSNSVQADQLAGQWYAWASGLPPLFDDYKARSALQKVFDFNVMKVKGGKWGAANGMHPNGKVDETCMQSREIWTGVTYAASAAMIHEGMVEQAFTAAQGVFLAGWSDLGYWFQTPEAWTIDGYFRSLAYMRPLAIWAMQWALYPPKSIAEAPRVPSMDRGSALVTHDRFSSLANALRSTSLPHSTFICR
;
A
#
# COMPACT_ATOMS: atom_id res chain seq x y z
N MET A 1 -93.71 35.03 -34.24
CA MET A 1 -93.45 35.35 -35.66
C MET A 1 -92.57 36.61 -35.68
N SER A 2 -91.40 36.59 -36.33
CA SER A 2 -90.37 37.69 -36.41
C SER A 2 -89.76 38.16 -35.06
N SER A 3 -88.80 39.11 -34.94
CA SER A 3 -87.51 39.48 -35.64
C SER A 3 -87.09 40.91 -35.19
N PRO A 4 -85.83 41.40 -35.30
CA PRO A 4 -84.48 40.77 -35.42
C PRO A 4 -83.62 41.07 -34.14
N GLY A 5 -82.28 40.92 -34.03
CA GLY A 5 -81.27 40.20 -34.85
C GLY A 5 -80.06 41.04 -35.35
N GLY A 6 -78.88 40.98 -34.70
CA GLY A 6 -77.59 41.45 -35.29
C GLY A 6 -76.33 41.54 -34.38
N VAL A 7 -75.35 40.64 -34.60
CA VAL A 7 -73.84 40.76 -34.47
C VAL A 7 -73.23 41.30 -33.13
N PRO A 8 -72.33 40.59 -32.38
CA PRO A 8 -70.99 40.13 -32.86
C PRO A 8 -70.34 38.84 -32.22
N GLY A 9 -69.16 38.43 -32.73
CA GLY A 9 -68.12 37.63 -32.02
C GLY A 9 -68.15 36.09 -32.14
N GLY A 10 -66.99 35.41 -32.30
CA GLY A 10 -66.94 33.93 -32.37
C GLY A 10 -65.59 33.25 -32.75
N SER A 11 -65.60 31.91 -32.81
CA SER A 11 -64.48 30.95 -33.08
C SER A 11 -64.99 29.80 -34.02
N PRO A 12 -64.60 28.48 -34.07
CA PRO A 12 -63.63 27.64 -33.31
C PRO A 12 -62.76 26.58 -34.09
N ARG A 13 -61.82 25.92 -33.38
CA ARG A 13 -61.39 24.47 -33.41
C ARG A 13 -60.95 23.71 -34.70
N ALA A 14 -59.89 22.89 -34.55
CA ALA A 14 -59.63 21.63 -35.32
C ALA A 14 -58.66 20.66 -34.58
N ILE A 15 -58.96 19.34 -34.55
CA ILE A 15 -58.21 18.17 -33.94
C ILE A 15 -58.81 16.86 -34.55
N PRO A 16 -58.14 15.69 -34.73
CA PRO A 16 -56.71 15.29 -34.81
C PRO A 16 -56.32 14.40 -36.04
N GLY A 17 -55.05 14.02 -36.17
CA GLY A 17 -54.65 12.69 -36.69
C GLY A 17 -53.47 12.63 -37.69
N GLY A 18 -52.40 11.89 -37.38
CA GLY A 18 -51.33 11.54 -38.34
C GLY A 18 -49.90 11.49 -37.79
N ILE A 19 -49.18 10.39 -38.05
CA ILE A 19 -47.79 10.11 -37.63
C ILE A 19 -46.77 10.90 -38.47
N SER A 20 -45.63 11.32 -37.89
CA SER A 20 -44.42 11.70 -38.63
C SER A 20 -43.13 11.50 -37.80
N SER A 21 -41.96 11.63 -38.45
CA SER A 21 -40.64 11.14 -38.00
C SER A 21 -40.03 11.86 -36.77
N PRO A 22 -39.12 11.19 -36.04
CA PRO A 22 -38.35 11.83 -34.96
C PRO A 22 -37.45 12.93 -35.52
N ARG A 23 -37.64 14.16 -35.04
CA ARG A 23 -36.72 15.28 -35.30
C ARG A 23 -35.47 15.14 -34.43
N ALA A 24 -34.34 15.61 -34.95
CA ALA A 24 -33.09 15.71 -34.21
C ALA A 24 -33.29 16.49 -32.89
N ILE A 25 -33.02 15.82 -31.78
CA ILE A 25 -32.95 16.46 -30.46
C ILE A 25 -31.69 17.34 -30.47
N ARG A 26 -31.84 18.63 -30.15
CA ARG A 26 -30.69 19.53 -30.01
C ARG A 26 -29.84 19.07 -28.83
N SER A 27 -28.53 18.96 -29.06
CA SER A 27 -27.54 18.68 -28.04
C SER A 27 -27.44 19.84 -27.04
N ASN A 28 -28.28 19.82 -26.01
CA ASN A 28 -28.05 20.61 -24.80
C ASN A 28 -26.88 19.99 -24.04
N THR A 29 -25.67 20.50 -24.29
CA THR A 29 -24.45 20.12 -23.58
C THR A 29 -24.61 20.33 -22.07
N PHE A 30 -24.69 19.26 -21.30
CA PHE A 30 -24.76 19.28 -19.83
C PHE A 30 -23.39 19.55 -19.18
N HIS A 31 -22.66 20.54 -19.71
CA HIS A 31 -21.43 21.10 -19.12
C HIS A 31 -21.70 22.51 -18.58
N GLY A 32 -22.86 22.66 -17.92
CA GLY A 32 -23.26 23.88 -17.21
C GLY A 32 -22.43 24.08 -15.95
N ARG A 33 -21.25 24.69 -16.10
CA ARG A 33 -20.27 24.97 -15.04
C ARG A 33 -20.93 25.45 -13.73
N ARG A 34 -20.87 24.63 -12.69
CA ARG A 34 -20.49 25.08 -11.35
C ARG A 34 -19.07 24.53 -11.10
N PRO A 35 -18.10 25.36 -10.67
CA PRO A 35 -16.90 24.83 -10.03
C PRO A 35 -17.33 24.01 -8.81
N SER A 36 -16.63 22.93 -8.49
CA SER A 36 -16.95 22.15 -7.29
C SER A 36 -16.72 23.01 -6.04
N TRP A 37 -15.62 23.75 -6.01
CA TRP A 37 -15.26 24.66 -4.92
C TRP A 37 -14.57 25.92 -5.48
N PRO A 38 -15.27 27.07 -5.62
CA PRO A 38 -14.63 28.33 -5.97
C PRO A 38 -13.58 28.71 -4.92
N LEU A 39 -12.32 28.88 -5.34
CA LEU A 39 -11.20 29.22 -4.44
C LEU A 39 -11.49 30.47 -3.57
N ALA A 40 -12.25 31.42 -4.13
CA ALA A 40 -12.68 32.66 -3.48
C ALA A 40 -13.88 32.54 -2.51
N GLU A 41 -14.49 31.36 -2.35
CA GLU A 41 -15.49 31.09 -1.28
C GLU A 41 -14.82 30.57 0.00
N TYR A 42 -13.55 30.14 -0.08
CA TYR A 42 -12.82 29.47 1.01
C TYR A 42 -11.58 30.22 1.47
N VAL A 43 -10.96 31.04 0.59
CA VAL A 43 -9.80 31.88 0.91
C VAL A 43 -10.07 33.30 0.43
N HIS A 44 -9.77 34.31 1.26
CA HIS A 44 -10.03 35.69 0.87
C HIS A 44 -9.17 36.12 -0.34
N LYS A 45 -9.80 36.68 -1.38
CA LYS A 45 -9.12 37.10 -2.63
C LYS A 45 -7.84 37.94 -2.45
N PRO A 46 -7.74 38.89 -1.50
CA PRO A 46 -6.48 39.60 -1.25
C PRO A 46 -5.35 38.69 -0.79
N THR A 47 -5.63 37.62 -0.05
CA THR A 47 -4.62 36.62 0.36
C THR A 47 -4.14 35.82 -0.84
N LEU A 48 -5.06 35.38 -1.70
CA LEU A 48 -4.72 34.70 -2.94
C LEU A 48 -3.80 35.58 -3.80
N ALA A 49 -4.17 36.84 -4.03
CA ALA A 49 -3.35 37.79 -4.80
C ALA A 49 -1.97 38.10 -4.16
N MET A 50 -1.80 37.86 -2.85
CA MET A 50 -0.52 37.99 -2.14
C MET A 50 0.29 36.66 -2.14
N LEU A 51 -0.36 35.54 -2.47
CA LEU A 51 0.26 34.22 -2.68
C LEU A 51 0.50 33.90 -4.17
N ASP A 52 -0.21 34.53 -5.11
CA ASP A 52 -0.12 34.31 -6.58
C ASP A 52 1.28 34.61 -7.18
N HIS A 53 2.23 35.08 -6.36
CA HIS A 53 3.65 35.30 -6.71
C HIS A 53 4.61 34.50 -5.81
N ASP A 54 4.09 33.45 -5.16
CA ASP A 54 4.82 32.54 -4.28
C ASP A 54 4.64 31.10 -4.77
N PRO A 55 5.72 30.31 -5.01
CA PRO A 55 5.60 28.86 -5.18
C PRO A 55 4.96 28.16 -3.97
N GLY A 56 4.82 28.85 -2.84
CA GLY A 56 4.05 28.43 -1.66
C GLY A 56 2.53 28.42 -1.80
N ALA A 57 1.95 28.97 -2.87
CA ALA A 57 0.50 29.01 -3.05
C ALA A 57 -0.16 27.61 -3.11
N PRO A 58 -1.36 27.42 -2.55
CA PRO A 58 -2.15 26.22 -2.77
C PRO A 58 -2.62 26.12 -4.23
N SER A 59 -2.60 24.91 -4.78
CA SER A 59 -3.13 24.67 -6.13
C SER A 59 -4.59 25.12 -6.26
N ALA A 60 -4.88 25.79 -7.38
CA ALA A 60 -6.25 26.11 -7.80
C ALA A 60 -7.11 24.83 -7.99
N LEU A 61 -6.46 23.69 -8.26
CA LEU A 61 -7.02 22.35 -8.25
C LEU A 61 -6.46 21.58 -7.04
N ALA A 62 -7.19 21.59 -5.93
CA ALA A 62 -6.89 20.85 -4.71
C ALA A 62 -8.21 20.51 -3.99
N TRP A 63 -8.24 19.41 -3.23
CA TRP A 63 -9.34 19.11 -2.31
C TRP A 63 -9.28 20.10 -1.15
N ARG A 64 -10.44 20.55 -0.61
CA ARG A 64 -10.49 21.62 0.40
C ARG A 64 -11.43 21.28 1.56
N ARG A 65 -11.04 21.68 2.78
CA ARG A 65 -11.91 21.61 3.97
C ARG A 65 -11.60 22.77 4.92
N LYS A 66 -12.59 23.26 5.68
CA LYS A 66 -12.33 24.22 6.77
C LYS A 66 -11.78 23.49 7.98
N LEU A 67 -10.86 24.11 8.72
CA LEU A 67 -10.27 23.49 9.91
C LEU A 67 -11.33 23.20 10.97
N ASN A 68 -12.28 24.11 11.17
CA ASN A 68 -13.36 23.90 12.13
C ASN A 68 -14.44 22.90 11.67
N SER A 69 -14.41 22.38 10.43
CA SER A 69 -15.37 21.38 9.97
C SER A 69 -15.37 20.16 10.90
N HIS A 70 -16.55 19.74 11.34
CA HIS A 70 -16.70 18.51 12.11
C HIS A 70 -16.26 17.29 11.27
N ALA A 71 -15.81 16.27 11.99
CA ALA A 71 -15.64 14.92 11.47
C ALA A 71 -16.88 14.12 11.91
N ASP A 72 -17.67 13.67 10.94
CA ASP A 72 -18.84 12.84 11.22
C ASP A 72 -18.44 11.46 11.74
N PHE A 73 -19.32 10.85 12.54
CA PHE A 73 -19.09 9.51 13.08
C PHE A 73 -19.24 8.45 11.97
N LEU A 74 -18.11 8.03 11.40
CA LEU A 74 -18.06 6.98 10.39
C LEU A 74 -18.71 5.71 10.95
N THR A 75 -19.78 5.27 10.29
CA THR A 75 -20.58 4.13 10.71
C THR A 75 -20.28 2.95 9.80
N GLU A 76 -19.85 1.83 10.37
CA GLU A 76 -19.65 0.57 9.66
C GLU A 76 -20.99 -0.07 9.29
N PHE A 77 -21.02 -0.81 8.19
CA PHE A 77 -22.18 -1.63 7.83
C PHE A 77 -22.50 -2.66 8.92
N ARG A 78 -23.75 -3.13 8.96
CA ARG A 78 -24.14 -4.21 9.86
C ARG A 78 -24.60 -5.42 9.07
N VAL A 79 -24.05 -6.56 9.46
CA VAL A 79 -24.57 -7.89 9.14
C VAL A 79 -26.02 -7.95 9.66
N THR A 80 -26.96 -8.27 8.78
CA THR A 80 -28.38 -8.45 9.13
C THR A 80 -28.57 -9.72 9.96
N PHE A 81 -29.71 -9.83 10.64
CA PHE A 81 -30.03 -11.03 11.42
C PHE A 81 -29.96 -12.33 10.60
N MET A 82 -30.38 -12.31 9.32
CA MET A 82 -30.36 -13.50 8.46
C MET A 82 -28.94 -13.86 7.99
N GLU A 83 -28.12 -12.88 7.61
CA GLU A 83 -26.70 -13.09 7.29
C GLU A 83 -25.94 -13.58 8.53
N ALA A 84 -26.22 -13.02 9.72
CA ALA A 84 -25.60 -13.43 10.97
C ALA A 84 -25.94 -14.90 11.32
N VAL A 85 -27.21 -15.31 11.17
CA VAL A 85 -27.62 -16.71 11.36
C VAL A 85 -26.92 -17.65 10.39
N ARG A 86 -26.74 -17.25 9.11
CA ARG A 86 -25.96 -18.03 8.13
C ARG A 86 -24.48 -18.13 8.50
N MET A 87 -23.91 -17.07 9.07
CA MET A 87 -22.49 -16.98 9.44
C MET A 87 -22.15 -17.47 10.86
N ILE A 88 -23.09 -18.00 11.65
CA ILE A 88 -22.84 -18.47 13.02
C ILE A 88 -21.65 -19.45 13.11
N THR A 89 -21.54 -20.41 12.17
CA THR A 89 -20.47 -21.41 12.16
C THR A 89 -19.11 -20.83 11.83
N LEU A 90 -19.05 -19.93 10.83
CA LEU A 90 -17.87 -19.16 10.47
C LEU A 90 -17.43 -18.27 11.65
N GLY A 91 -18.35 -17.49 12.22
CA GLY A 91 -18.07 -16.59 13.34
C GLY A 91 -17.56 -17.31 14.59
N MET A 92 -18.11 -18.49 14.93
CA MET A 92 -17.58 -19.32 16.01
C MET A 92 -16.13 -19.75 15.74
N ARG A 93 -15.81 -20.21 14.53
CA ARG A 93 -14.45 -20.65 14.17
C ARG A 93 -13.46 -19.50 14.16
N MET A 94 -13.83 -18.36 13.55
CA MET A 94 -13.02 -17.15 13.57
C MET A 94 -12.78 -16.68 15.02
N TRP A 95 -13.78 -16.72 15.91
CA TRP A 95 -13.59 -16.33 17.31
C TRP A 95 -12.56 -17.21 18.04
N PHE A 96 -12.62 -18.54 17.85
CA PHE A 96 -11.60 -19.45 18.39
C PHE A 96 -10.21 -19.18 17.77
N TYR A 97 -10.13 -18.89 16.47
CA TYR A 97 -8.89 -18.59 15.77
C TYR A 97 -8.27 -17.26 16.26
N VAL A 98 -9.01 -16.15 16.25
CA VAL A 98 -8.58 -14.83 16.76
C VAL A 98 -8.08 -14.95 18.21
N LYS A 99 -8.77 -15.73 19.06
CA LYS A 99 -8.31 -16.00 20.43
C LYS A 99 -7.00 -16.80 20.49
N SER A 100 -6.79 -17.75 19.58
CA SER A 100 -5.55 -18.54 19.46
C SER A 100 -4.36 -17.70 19.02
N GLU A 101 -4.53 -16.84 18.01
CA GLU A 101 -3.48 -15.94 17.52
C GLU A 101 -3.06 -14.97 18.63
N ARG A 102 -4.03 -14.34 19.29
CA ARG A 102 -3.79 -13.40 20.41
C ARG A 102 -3.11 -14.08 21.60
N ALA A 103 -3.43 -15.34 21.90
CA ALA A 103 -2.73 -16.12 22.93
C ALA A 103 -1.25 -16.39 22.60
N GLN A 104 -0.88 -16.37 21.31
CA GLN A 104 0.50 -16.45 20.82
C GLN A 104 1.16 -15.07 20.63
N GLY A 105 0.48 -13.98 21.00
CA GLY A 105 0.96 -12.60 20.79
C GLY A 105 0.91 -12.15 19.33
N ARG A 106 0.09 -12.81 18.48
CA ARG A 106 -0.04 -12.55 17.04
C ARG A 106 -1.37 -11.86 16.73
N ALA A 107 -1.37 -10.94 15.76
CA ALA A 107 -2.60 -10.38 15.20
C ALA A 107 -3.10 -11.30 14.07
N PRO A 108 -4.40 -11.67 14.02
CA PRO A 108 -4.96 -12.41 12.90
C PRO A 108 -4.93 -11.55 11.61
N PRO A 109 -5.06 -12.14 10.41
CA PRO A 109 -5.21 -11.38 9.16
C PRO A 109 -6.49 -10.53 9.12
N ILE A 110 -7.57 -11.02 9.72
CA ILE A 110 -8.89 -10.36 9.78
C ILE A 110 -9.48 -10.59 11.19
N ASP A 111 -9.84 -9.52 11.91
CA ASP A 111 -10.51 -9.56 13.22
C ASP A 111 -11.87 -8.82 13.17
N PRO A 112 -13.00 -9.54 13.03
CA PRO A 112 -14.32 -8.92 13.04
C PRO A 112 -14.88 -8.72 14.47
N PHE A 113 -14.12 -9.04 15.52
CA PHE A 113 -14.61 -9.03 16.91
C PHE A 113 -14.02 -7.91 17.77
N ASN A 114 -12.82 -7.41 17.44
CA ASN A 114 -12.18 -6.33 18.18
C ASN A 114 -11.78 -5.17 17.27
N ARG A 115 -12.21 -3.96 17.60
CA ARG A 115 -11.80 -2.72 16.92
C ARG A 115 -11.19 -1.79 17.96
N GLU A 116 -9.88 -1.63 17.89
CA GLU A 116 -9.06 -1.09 18.98
C GLU A 116 -9.11 0.45 19.05
N THR A 117 -9.60 1.09 17.98
CA THR A 117 -9.92 2.52 17.95
C THR A 117 -11.24 2.77 17.22
N LYS A 118 -11.82 3.97 17.42
CA LYS A 118 -12.94 4.45 16.60
C LYS A 118 -12.39 5.17 15.36
N PRO A 119 -12.92 4.91 14.16
CA PRO A 119 -12.51 5.63 12.96
C PRO A 119 -12.85 7.12 13.07
N SER A 120 -11.99 7.95 12.50
CA SER A 120 -12.14 9.41 12.47
C SER A 120 -12.31 9.89 11.04
N ALA A 121 -13.02 11.00 10.80
CA ALA A 121 -12.99 11.68 9.49
C ALA A 121 -11.94 12.81 9.43
N CYS A 122 -10.99 12.89 10.39
CA CYS A 122 -10.01 13.98 10.48
C CYS A 122 -8.81 13.89 9.50
N HIS A 123 -8.69 12.84 8.69
CA HIS A 123 -7.46 12.51 7.94
C HIS A 123 -7.10 13.52 6.83
N GLY A 124 -5.84 13.44 6.40
CA GLY A 124 -5.20 14.30 5.41
C GLY A 124 -4.00 13.60 4.76
N VAL A 125 -3.24 14.32 3.94
CA VAL A 125 -2.04 13.82 3.24
C VAL A 125 -1.00 13.29 4.25
N PRO A 126 -0.50 12.05 4.10
CA PRO A 126 0.50 11.48 4.99
C PRO A 126 1.89 12.11 4.81
N CYS A 127 2.68 12.04 5.87
CA CYS A 127 4.10 12.36 5.89
C CYS A 127 4.93 11.12 5.53
N GLY A 128 6.00 11.32 4.75
CA GLY A 128 6.99 10.29 4.41
C GLY A 128 6.93 9.79 2.97
N GLY A 129 8.03 9.20 2.51
CA GLY A 129 8.10 8.42 1.28
C GLY A 129 7.58 6.99 1.43
N MET A 130 7.55 6.25 0.31
CA MET A 130 7.09 4.87 0.24
C MET A 130 8.05 3.94 1.01
N GLY A 131 7.54 2.97 1.78
CA GLY A 131 8.37 1.97 2.45
C GLY A 131 9.22 2.45 3.62
N GLY A 132 9.27 3.75 3.92
CA GLY A 132 9.91 4.33 5.11
C GLY A 132 9.08 4.18 6.40
N GLY A 133 7.87 3.62 6.31
CA GLY A 133 6.81 3.83 7.30
C GLY A 133 6.17 5.21 7.12
N SER A 134 4.98 5.43 7.66
CA SER A 134 4.24 6.68 7.47
C SER A 134 3.58 7.23 8.74
N ILE A 135 3.29 8.53 8.72
CA ILE A 135 2.60 9.25 9.79
C ILE A 135 1.53 10.13 9.14
N GLY A 136 0.25 9.87 9.43
CA GLY A 136 -0.85 10.73 8.98
C GLY A 136 -0.82 12.11 9.65
N ARG A 137 -1.11 13.16 8.88
CA ARG A 137 -1.43 14.48 9.43
C ARG A 137 -2.85 14.86 9.03
N GLY A 138 -3.71 15.08 10.01
CA GLY A 138 -5.11 15.40 9.80
C GLY A 138 -5.30 16.81 9.21
N PHE A 139 -6.45 17.05 8.57
CA PHE A 139 -6.80 18.38 8.05
C PHE A 139 -6.93 19.44 9.16
N ARG A 140 -7.08 19.00 10.43
CA ARG A 140 -7.10 19.85 11.63
C ARG A 140 -5.70 20.15 12.17
N GLY A 141 -4.65 19.52 11.63
CA GLY A 141 -3.24 19.72 12.02
C GLY A 141 -2.64 18.62 12.90
N ASP A 142 -3.45 17.70 13.42
CA ASP A 142 -3.06 16.61 14.33
C ASP A 142 -2.26 15.49 13.65
N PHE A 143 -1.17 15.03 14.27
CA PHE A 143 -0.40 13.86 13.83
C PHE A 143 -0.98 12.58 14.44
N ARG A 144 -1.37 11.62 13.59
CA ARG A 144 -2.15 10.41 13.91
C ARG A 144 -1.90 9.32 12.85
N ARG A 145 -2.46 8.11 13.01
CA ARG A 145 -2.28 6.99 12.06
C ARG A 145 -0.78 6.74 11.82
N TRP A 146 -0.15 6.15 12.83
CA TRP A 146 1.28 5.82 12.79
C TRP A 146 1.47 4.40 12.27
N GLN A 147 2.26 4.27 11.20
CA GLN A 147 2.57 3.02 10.53
C GLN A 147 4.10 2.85 10.41
N LEU A 148 4.78 2.90 11.57
CA LEU A 148 6.24 2.77 11.66
C LEU A 148 6.70 1.32 11.90
N ILE A 149 5.81 0.48 12.44
CA ILE A 149 6.02 -0.96 12.65
C ILE A 149 5.19 -1.73 11.61
N PRO A 150 5.73 -2.78 10.96
CA PRO A 150 4.99 -3.55 9.96
C PRO A 150 3.69 -4.14 10.51
N GLY A 151 2.58 -3.93 9.81
CA GLY A 151 1.26 -4.45 10.18
C GLY A 151 0.61 -3.80 11.42
N VAL A 152 1.14 -2.67 11.92
CA VAL A 152 0.58 -1.92 13.05
C VAL A 152 0.11 -0.54 12.58
N CYS A 153 -1.07 -0.10 13.04
CA CYS A 153 -1.69 1.17 12.63
C CYS A 153 -2.32 1.90 13.84
N GLU A 154 -1.58 2.82 14.45
CA GLU A 154 -2.03 3.57 15.64
C GLU A 154 -2.86 4.80 15.20
N GLU A 155 -4.18 4.66 15.09
CA GLU A 155 -5.10 5.72 14.61
C GLU A 155 -5.25 6.94 15.53
N ALA A 156 -4.80 6.85 16.79
CA ALA A 156 -4.92 7.91 17.78
C ALA A 156 -3.98 9.10 17.50
N PRO A 157 -4.40 10.35 17.80
CA PRO A 157 -3.53 11.52 17.65
C PRO A 157 -2.56 11.64 18.83
N VAL A 158 -1.30 11.98 18.56
CA VAL A 158 -0.32 12.32 19.60
C VAL A 158 -0.37 13.83 19.83
N LEU A 159 -1.10 14.27 20.85
CA LEU A 159 -1.46 15.69 21.01
C LEU A 159 -0.29 16.64 21.35
N ALA A 160 0.87 16.10 21.72
CA ALA A 160 2.10 16.87 21.87
C ALA A 160 2.74 17.26 20.53
N ASP A 161 2.36 16.59 19.43
CA ASP A 161 2.97 16.75 18.12
C ASP A 161 2.20 17.84 17.39
N GLN A 162 2.75 19.06 17.39
CA GLN A 162 2.02 20.25 17.00
C GLN A 162 2.91 21.30 16.35
N PHE A 163 2.30 22.12 15.51
CA PHE A 163 2.81 23.46 15.23
C PHE A 163 2.01 24.48 16.03
N SER A 164 2.68 25.47 16.59
CA SER A 164 2.08 26.54 17.38
C SER A 164 2.65 27.89 16.97
N VAL A 165 1.87 28.96 17.17
CA VAL A 165 2.30 30.34 16.88
C VAL A 165 2.14 31.24 18.10
N PHE A 166 3.14 32.09 18.29
CA PHE A 166 3.17 33.15 19.31
C PHE A 166 3.43 34.46 18.59
N VAL A 167 2.67 35.51 18.93
CA VAL A 167 2.71 36.81 18.23
C VAL A 167 2.84 37.92 19.25
N LYS A 168 3.81 38.83 19.04
CA LYS A 168 4.01 40.02 19.87
C LYS A 168 3.96 41.26 19.00
N ARG A 169 3.11 42.23 19.37
CA ARG A 169 3.01 43.55 18.71
C ARG A 169 2.95 44.65 19.77
N ASP A 170 3.79 45.67 19.66
CA ASP A 170 3.56 46.94 20.38
C ASP A 170 2.40 47.69 19.70
N LYS A 171 1.28 47.85 20.41
CA LYS A 171 0.12 48.61 19.91
C LYS A 171 0.35 50.13 19.94
N GLY A 172 1.47 50.59 20.48
CA GLY A 172 1.70 51.97 20.87
C GLY A 172 1.30 52.20 22.34
N ASN A 173 1.77 53.32 22.90
CA ASN A 173 1.66 53.65 24.33
C ASN A 173 2.29 52.59 25.27
N GLY A 174 3.17 51.73 24.75
CA GLY A 174 3.87 50.69 25.54
C GLY A 174 3.04 49.45 25.85
N VAL A 175 1.89 49.24 25.18
CA VAL A 175 1.03 48.07 25.40
C VAL A 175 1.37 46.99 24.37
N VAL A 176 2.19 46.01 24.79
CA VAL A 176 2.47 44.81 23.99
C VAL A 176 1.26 43.87 24.03
N LYS A 177 0.63 43.63 22.88
CA LYS A 177 -0.29 42.50 22.70
C LYS A 177 0.55 41.22 22.56
N LYS A 178 0.25 40.20 23.35
CA LYS A 178 0.76 38.84 23.17
C LYS A 178 -0.40 37.91 22.83
N ASP A 179 -0.33 37.23 21.70
CA ASP A 179 -1.23 36.13 21.36
C ASP A 179 -0.44 34.83 21.28
N ALA A 180 -1.11 33.72 21.60
CA ALA A 180 -0.57 32.38 21.47
C ALA A 180 -1.70 31.45 21.05
N SER A 181 -1.40 30.51 20.15
CA SER A 181 -2.26 29.37 19.88
C SER A 181 -1.49 28.18 19.35
N VAL A 182 -1.89 26.98 19.76
CA VAL A 182 -1.68 25.77 18.96
C VAL A 182 -2.41 25.95 17.63
N LEU A 183 -1.83 25.51 16.51
CA LEU A 183 -2.44 25.64 15.17
C LEU A 183 -3.45 24.52 14.86
N TYR A 184 -4.22 24.13 15.88
CA TYR A 184 -5.28 23.11 15.86
C TYR A 184 -6.62 23.75 16.28
N PRO A 185 -7.72 23.53 15.54
CA PRO A 185 -9.00 24.18 15.76
C PRO A 185 -9.76 23.62 16.98
N GLY A 186 -10.03 24.48 17.95
CA GLY A 186 -10.67 24.18 19.23
C GLY A 186 -9.78 23.37 20.19
N ARG A 187 -10.36 22.97 21.32
CA ARG A 187 -9.70 22.02 22.25
C ARG A 187 -9.95 20.58 21.78
N PRO A 188 -8.91 19.73 21.64
CA PRO A 188 -9.07 18.29 21.38
C PRO A 188 -10.02 17.61 22.38
N GLN A 189 -10.83 16.67 21.91
CA GLN A 189 -11.83 15.99 22.76
C GLN A 189 -11.14 15.13 23.83
N GLU A 190 -9.98 14.57 23.49
CA GLU A 190 -9.14 13.76 24.36
C GLU A 190 -8.55 14.57 25.55
N LEU A 191 -8.65 15.91 25.52
CA LEU A 191 -8.29 16.83 26.60
C LEU A 191 -9.50 17.43 27.35
N SER A 192 -10.73 16.98 27.12
CA SER A 192 -11.90 17.52 27.84
C SER A 192 -11.90 17.15 29.32
N ASP A 193 -11.41 15.96 29.64
CA ASP A 193 -11.58 15.34 30.97
C ASP A 193 -10.31 15.40 31.83
N THR A 194 -9.17 15.75 31.22
CA THR A 194 -7.86 15.85 31.88
C THR A 194 -7.75 17.11 32.73
N LYS A 195 -7.49 16.94 34.04
CA LYS A 195 -7.25 18.05 35.00
C LYS A 195 -5.76 18.33 35.29
N ASP A 196 -4.86 17.71 34.54
CA ASP A 196 -3.42 17.92 34.68
C ASP A 196 -2.98 19.21 33.97
N ASP A 197 -2.75 20.26 34.76
CA ASP A 197 -2.33 21.58 34.28
C ASP A 197 -0.81 21.70 34.03
N THR A 198 -0.05 20.62 34.18
CA THR A 198 1.38 20.53 33.81
C THR A 198 1.61 19.91 32.43
N SER A 199 0.61 19.15 31.95
CA SER A 199 0.57 18.51 30.62
C SER A 199 0.26 19.49 29.47
N VAL A 200 0.19 18.98 28.24
CA VAL A 200 -0.26 19.72 27.03
C VAL A 200 -1.69 20.28 27.14
N SER A 201 -2.47 19.87 28.14
CA SER A 201 -3.80 20.46 28.43
C SER A 201 -3.74 21.94 28.87
N SER A 202 -2.54 22.41 29.22
CA SER A 202 -2.21 23.79 29.63
C SER A 202 -1.91 24.76 28.48
N TRP A 203 -1.71 24.25 27.26
CA TRP A 203 -1.39 25.06 26.08
C TRP A 203 -2.60 25.89 25.61
N ASP A 204 -2.36 26.97 24.86
CA ASP A 204 -3.42 27.81 24.29
C ASP A 204 -4.09 27.13 23.08
N TRP A 205 -5.09 26.28 23.32
CA TRP A 205 -5.92 25.67 22.27
C TRP A 205 -7.01 26.64 21.77
N ASN A 206 -6.59 27.79 21.25
CA ASN A 206 -7.41 28.99 21.05
C ASN A 206 -7.84 29.26 19.58
N LEU A 207 -7.34 28.50 18.60
CA LEU A 207 -7.70 28.65 17.19
C LEU A 207 -9.18 28.27 16.99
N ASP A 208 -9.99 29.11 16.34
CA ASP A 208 -11.37 28.74 16.02
C ASP A 208 -11.42 27.88 14.75
N GLY A 209 -10.72 28.31 13.70
CA GLY A 209 -10.60 27.60 12.44
C GLY A 209 -11.73 27.89 11.43
N GLN A 210 -12.68 28.80 11.70
CA GLN A 210 -13.69 29.24 10.74
C GLN A 210 -13.08 29.92 9.52
N ASN A 211 -11.99 30.68 9.70
CA ASN A 211 -11.30 31.39 8.62
C ASN A 211 -10.02 30.64 8.16
N SER A 212 -9.77 29.45 8.70
CA SER A 212 -8.62 28.62 8.36
C SER A 212 -9.02 27.44 7.47
N THR A 213 -8.21 27.13 6.46
CA THR A 213 -8.52 26.13 5.43
C THR A 213 -7.36 25.18 5.14
N TYR A 214 -7.69 23.91 4.97
CA TYR A 214 -6.80 22.85 4.53
C TYR A 214 -7.03 22.57 3.04
N HIS A 215 -5.93 22.37 2.30
CA HIS A 215 -5.91 22.07 0.88
C HIS A 215 -5.02 20.85 0.64
N ALA A 216 -5.44 19.90 -0.20
CA ALA A 216 -4.66 18.70 -0.49
C ALA A 216 -4.58 18.35 -1.98
N LEU A 217 -3.35 18.04 -2.40
CA LEU A 217 -3.01 17.47 -3.70
C LEU A 217 -1.75 16.60 -3.51
N PHE A 218 -1.95 15.38 -3.01
CA PHE A 218 -0.89 14.42 -2.67
C PHE A 218 0.22 14.38 -3.75
N PRO A 219 1.51 14.41 -3.35
CA PRO A 219 2.06 14.30 -1.99
C PRO A 219 2.15 15.62 -1.20
N ARG A 220 1.45 16.67 -1.65
CA ARG A 220 1.50 18.01 -1.03
C ARG A 220 0.19 18.40 -0.36
N ALA A 221 0.31 19.16 0.72
CA ALA A 221 -0.83 19.80 1.38
C ALA A 221 -0.49 21.21 1.84
N TRP A 222 -1.52 22.04 2.03
CA TRP A 222 -1.39 23.40 2.52
C TRP A 222 -2.42 23.65 3.63
N THR A 223 -2.03 24.34 4.69
CA THR A 223 -2.94 24.87 5.70
C THR A 223 -2.79 26.38 5.77
N ILE A 224 -3.87 27.11 5.46
CA ILE A 224 -3.93 28.57 5.53
C ILE A 224 -4.66 28.95 6.81
N TYR A 225 -4.09 29.88 7.57
CA TYR A 225 -4.68 30.50 8.75
C TYR A 225 -4.84 32.00 8.44
N GLU A 226 -6.08 32.48 8.29
CA GLU A 226 -6.38 33.89 8.00
C GLU A 226 -6.87 34.62 9.26
N GLY A 227 -6.08 35.55 9.80
CA GLY A 227 -6.49 36.42 10.91
C GLY A 227 -6.61 35.75 12.29
N GLU A 228 -6.07 34.54 12.46
CA GLU A 228 -6.12 33.76 13.70
C GLU A 228 -4.70 33.27 14.07
N PRO A 229 -4.22 33.41 15.33
CA PRO A 229 -4.85 34.12 16.45
C PRO A 229 -4.68 35.65 16.39
N ASP A 230 -3.86 36.19 15.47
CA ASP A 230 -3.71 37.63 15.27
C ASP A 230 -4.41 38.11 13.97
N PRO A 231 -5.34 39.09 14.04
CA PRO A 231 -6.18 39.49 12.90
C PRO A 231 -5.42 40.22 11.78
N ASP A 232 -4.20 40.69 12.08
CA ASP A 232 -3.32 41.39 11.14
C ASP A 232 -2.21 40.45 10.59
N LEU A 233 -2.25 39.14 10.90
CA LEU A 233 -1.39 38.11 10.32
C LEU A 233 -2.15 37.17 9.37
N LYS A 234 -1.39 36.58 8.44
CA LYS A 234 -1.78 35.41 7.67
C LYS A 234 -0.62 34.44 7.64
N ILE A 235 -0.92 33.15 7.80
CA ILE A 235 0.08 32.09 7.87
C ILE A 235 -0.30 30.99 6.88
N SER A 236 0.63 30.57 6.03
CA SER A 236 0.46 29.41 5.16
C SER A 236 1.52 28.37 5.50
N CYS A 237 1.09 27.21 6.01
CA CYS A 237 1.92 26.01 6.13
C CYS A 237 1.81 25.21 4.82
N ARG A 238 2.93 24.82 4.22
CA ARG A 238 2.98 23.93 3.06
C ARG A 238 3.80 22.69 3.39
N GLN A 239 3.14 21.54 3.34
CA GLN A 239 3.67 20.21 3.64
C GLN A 239 4.12 19.53 2.34
N VAL A 240 5.33 18.97 2.34
CA VAL A 240 5.92 18.26 1.19
C VAL A 240 6.58 16.96 1.67
N SER A 241 6.05 15.82 1.22
CA SER A 241 6.70 14.51 1.29
C SER A 241 7.37 14.19 -0.05
N PRO A 242 8.53 13.50 -0.08
CA PRO A 242 9.14 13.07 -1.33
C PRO A 242 8.39 11.85 -1.90
N PHE A 243 7.63 12.08 -2.97
CA PHE A 243 7.02 11.04 -3.80
C PHE A 243 7.11 11.51 -5.25
N ILE A 244 8.03 10.91 -6.01
CA ILE A 244 8.41 11.34 -7.35
C ILE A 244 8.40 10.09 -8.26
N PRO A 245 7.49 9.98 -9.23
CA PRO A 245 7.45 8.85 -10.15
C PRO A 245 8.78 8.61 -10.85
N HIS A 246 9.12 7.33 -11.02
CA HIS A 246 10.37 6.82 -11.58
C HIS A 246 11.66 7.17 -10.80
N ASN A 247 11.56 7.87 -9.66
CA ASN A 247 12.66 8.04 -8.72
C ASN A 247 12.61 6.92 -7.67
N TYR A 248 13.70 6.15 -7.55
CA TYR A 248 13.79 4.99 -6.64
C TYR A 248 14.78 5.21 -5.47
N GLU A 249 15.05 6.49 -5.16
CA GLU A 249 15.91 6.97 -4.06
C GLU A 249 15.09 7.87 -3.13
N GLU A 250 14.91 9.16 -3.45
CA GLU A 250 14.20 10.11 -2.57
C GLU A 250 12.75 9.70 -2.28
N SER A 251 12.06 9.04 -3.21
CA SER A 251 10.71 8.49 -2.99
C SER A 251 10.63 7.44 -1.87
N SER A 252 11.76 6.96 -1.34
CA SER A 252 11.83 6.06 -0.18
C SER A 252 12.10 6.76 1.17
N PHE A 253 12.39 8.07 1.16
CA PHE A 253 12.94 8.75 2.33
C PHE A 253 11.88 8.98 3.43
N PRO A 254 12.14 8.57 4.69
CA PRO A 254 11.22 8.74 5.82
C PRO A 254 11.30 10.17 6.39
N CYS A 255 10.91 11.17 5.59
CA CYS A 255 10.94 12.57 5.96
C CYS A 255 9.78 13.39 5.35
N CYS A 256 9.55 14.57 5.91
CA CYS A 256 8.53 15.52 5.47
C CYS A 256 8.94 16.96 5.84
N VAL A 257 8.76 17.91 4.91
CA VAL A 257 9.11 19.33 5.09
C VAL A 257 7.86 20.18 5.28
N PHE A 258 7.93 21.12 6.22
CA PHE A 258 6.88 22.09 6.54
C PHE A 258 7.41 23.51 6.30
N SER A 259 7.12 24.02 5.10
CA SER A 259 7.48 25.36 4.64
C SER A 259 6.39 26.34 5.05
N TYR A 260 6.64 27.15 6.07
CA TYR A 260 5.76 28.22 6.53
C TYR A 260 6.07 29.55 5.84
N VAL A 261 5.02 30.27 5.44
CA VAL A 261 5.08 31.66 5.00
C VAL A 261 4.21 32.48 5.96
N VAL A 262 4.82 33.45 6.65
CA VAL A 262 4.16 34.36 7.60
C VAL A 262 4.09 35.75 6.98
N MET A 263 2.91 36.35 6.94
CA MET A 263 2.65 37.62 6.26
C MET A 263 1.94 38.59 7.20
N ASN A 264 2.42 39.83 7.27
CA ASN A 264 1.88 40.85 8.17
C ASN A 264 1.11 41.93 7.38
N THR A 265 -0.22 41.86 7.41
CA THR A 265 -1.09 42.87 6.80
C THR A 265 -1.38 44.07 7.71
N GLY A 266 -0.87 44.06 8.94
CA GLY A 266 -1.00 45.14 9.91
C GLY A 266 -0.07 46.34 9.66
N LYS A 267 -0.22 47.37 10.49
CA LYS A 267 0.54 48.64 10.40
C LYS A 267 1.79 48.70 11.28
N GLN A 268 1.99 47.70 12.13
CA GLN A 268 3.09 47.57 13.09
C GLN A 268 3.81 46.26 12.80
N ALA A 269 5.12 46.19 13.06
CA ALA A 269 5.86 44.94 12.95
C ALA A 269 5.27 43.88 13.89
N ALA A 270 5.41 42.61 13.52
CA ALA A 270 5.04 41.47 14.34
C ALA A 270 6.30 40.65 14.65
N ASP A 271 6.62 40.52 15.92
CA ASP A 271 7.60 39.54 16.41
C ASP A 271 6.85 38.20 16.54
N VAL A 272 7.13 37.27 15.62
CA VAL A 272 6.41 36.00 15.48
C VAL A 272 7.35 34.85 15.80
N THR A 273 6.91 33.95 16.67
CA THR A 273 7.58 32.67 16.91
C THR A 273 6.70 31.54 16.39
N LEU A 274 7.24 30.72 15.50
CA LEU A 274 6.68 29.42 15.16
C LEU A 274 7.40 28.35 15.98
N LEU A 275 6.63 27.51 16.65
CA LEU A 275 7.11 26.42 17.50
C LEU A 275 6.67 25.09 16.88
N PHE A 276 7.61 24.18 16.69
CA PHE A 276 7.33 22.78 16.32
C PHE A 276 7.68 21.89 17.52
N THR A 277 6.68 21.16 18.04
CA THR A 277 6.82 20.24 19.18
C THR A 277 6.63 18.79 18.72
N TRP A 278 7.34 17.86 19.37
CA TRP A 278 7.27 16.43 19.06
C TRP A 278 7.52 15.56 20.30
N ALA A 279 6.72 14.51 20.49
CA ALA A 279 6.90 13.51 21.53
C ALA A 279 7.96 12.47 21.13
N ASN A 280 8.65 11.90 22.12
CA ASN A 280 9.44 10.69 21.91
C ASN A 280 8.50 9.46 21.90
N SER A 281 7.72 9.33 20.82
CA SER A 281 6.58 8.41 20.67
C SER A 281 6.51 7.85 19.25
N ILE A 282 5.99 6.62 19.10
CA ILE A 282 5.63 6.01 17.81
C ILE A 282 4.11 5.77 17.68
N GLY A 283 3.31 6.46 18.51
CA GLY A 283 1.86 6.23 18.65
C GLY A 283 1.50 5.36 19.88
N GLY A 284 0.20 5.18 20.11
CA GLY A 284 -0.33 4.37 21.21
C GLY A 284 0.23 4.75 22.59
N ASN A 285 0.54 3.73 23.40
CA ASN A 285 1.15 3.91 24.73
C ASN A 285 2.69 4.01 24.72
N SER A 286 3.33 3.98 23.54
CA SER A 286 4.78 3.78 23.37
C SER A 286 5.65 4.78 24.13
N ALA A 287 5.23 6.06 24.17
CA ALA A 287 5.91 7.16 24.86
C ALA A 287 6.22 6.90 26.35
N THR A 288 5.51 5.97 26.99
CA THR A 288 5.67 5.61 28.41
C THR A 288 6.46 4.32 28.65
N THR A 289 6.95 3.65 27.61
CA THR A 289 7.63 2.34 27.75
C THR A 289 9.03 2.42 28.38
N GLY A 290 9.67 3.59 28.31
CA GLY A 290 10.89 3.91 29.06
C GLY A 290 12.21 3.68 28.31
N GLY A 291 13.29 4.27 28.81
CA GLY A 291 14.63 4.25 28.22
C GLY A 291 14.86 5.29 27.12
N HIS A 292 13.83 6.05 26.76
CA HIS A 292 13.80 7.09 25.73
C HIS A 292 14.66 8.28 26.15
N PHE A 293 15.38 8.92 25.22
CA PHE A 293 16.11 10.15 25.51
C PHE A 293 16.15 11.07 24.28
N ASN A 294 16.38 12.36 24.51
CA ASN A 294 16.47 13.37 23.46
C ASN A 294 17.83 14.06 23.50
N GLU A 295 18.33 14.56 22.38
CA GLU A 295 19.57 15.35 22.32
C GLU A 295 19.52 16.42 21.22
N PRO A 296 20.05 17.63 21.45
CA PRO A 296 20.15 18.66 20.42
C PRO A 296 21.22 18.30 19.38
N PHE A 297 21.08 18.83 18.17
CA PHE A 297 22.10 18.75 17.13
C PHE A 297 22.18 20.02 16.29
N GLU A 298 23.35 20.23 15.68
CA GLU A 298 23.63 21.21 14.65
C GLU A 298 24.27 20.48 13.46
N GLU A 299 23.81 20.77 12.24
CA GLU A 299 24.17 20.13 10.96
C GLU A 299 24.56 21.20 9.93
N GLU A 300 25.27 20.80 8.87
CA GLU A 300 25.79 21.74 7.87
C GLU A 300 24.68 22.57 7.18
N GLY A 301 25.03 23.80 6.80
CA GLY A 301 24.12 24.71 6.11
C GLY A 301 23.11 25.44 7.00
N GLY A 302 23.39 25.53 8.31
CA GLY A 302 22.56 26.25 9.28
C GLY A 302 21.32 25.46 9.71
N VAL A 303 21.42 24.14 9.82
CA VAL A 303 20.31 23.29 10.26
C VAL A 303 20.51 22.94 11.72
N SER A 304 19.50 23.20 12.55
CA SER A 304 19.53 22.90 13.98
C SER A 304 18.26 22.17 14.38
N GLY A 305 18.35 21.27 15.36
CA GLY A 305 17.25 20.40 15.72
C GLY A 305 17.45 19.60 17.00
N VAL A 306 16.55 18.66 17.23
CA VAL A 306 16.61 17.69 18.33
C VAL A 306 16.36 16.29 17.76
N ARG A 307 17.25 15.34 18.09
CA ARG A 307 17.03 13.90 17.88
C ARG A 307 16.28 13.33 19.08
N LEU A 308 15.24 12.54 18.83
CA LEU A 308 14.47 11.84 19.87
C LEU A 308 14.67 10.34 19.67
N HIS A 309 15.47 9.73 20.54
CA HIS A 309 15.81 8.30 20.51
C HIS A 309 14.72 7.51 21.23
N HIS A 310 13.83 6.89 20.47
CA HIS A 310 12.76 6.06 20.98
C HIS A 310 13.23 4.61 21.17
N LYS A 311 13.05 4.06 22.38
CA LYS A 311 13.42 2.68 22.69
C LYS A 311 12.18 1.82 22.89
N THR A 312 11.75 1.14 21.83
CA THR A 312 10.78 0.04 21.96
C THR A 312 11.27 -0.97 23.01
N GLY A 313 10.44 -1.26 24.01
CA GLY A 313 10.85 -2.01 25.20
C GLY A 313 11.28 -3.47 24.99
N ALA A 314 11.54 -4.17 26.10
CA ALA A 314 12.30 -5.43 26.21
C ALA A 314 11.74 -6.71 25.53
N LYS A 315 10.90 -6.59 24.50
CA LYS A 315 10.44 -7.70 23.63
C LYS A 315 10.87 -7.52 22.17
N GLY A 316 12.13 -7.14 21.95
CA GLY A 316 12.81 -7.32 20.66
C GLY A 316 12.37 -6.40 19.51
N GLY A 317 11.74 -5.26 19.83
CA GLY A 317 11.64 -4.14 18.90
C GLY A 317 13.00 -3.43 18.74
N ARG A 318 13.15 -2.63 17.68
CA ARG A 318 14.36 -1.85 17.40
C ARG A 318 14.12 -0.35 17.61
N PRO A 319 15.16 0.42 17.97
CA PRO A 319 15.02 1.84 18.22
C PRO A 319 14.56 2.59 16.98
N VAL A 320 13.81 3.67 17.20
CA VAL A 320 13.42 4.64 16.17
C VAL A 320 13.99 5.99 16.57
N THR A 321 14.82 6.58 15.72
CA THR A 321 15.41 7.90 15.97
C THR A 321 14.61 8.94 15.18
N PHE A 322 13.78 9.75 15.85
CA PHE A 322 13.17 10.91 15.19
C PHE A 322 14.18 12.06 15.14
N ALA A 323 14.01 12.96 14.18
CA ALA A 323 14.60 14.29 14.21
C ALA A 323 13.55 15.33 13.84
N ILE A 324 13.42 16.38 14.67
CA ILE A 324 12.78 17.63 14.29
C ILE A 324 13.88 18.69 14.10
N ALA A 325 13.79 19.44 13.00
CA ALA A 325 14.79 20.44 12.65
C ALA A 325 14.16 21.67 12.01
N ALA A 326 14.91 22.78 12.01
CA ALA A 326 14.63 23.97 11.24
C ALA A 326 15.91 24.51 10.61
N LYS A 327 15.77 25.37 9.60
CA LYS A 327 16.89 26.02 8.93
C LYS A 327 17.00 27.49 9.31
N GLU A 328 18.16 27.90 9.80
CA GLU A 328 18.50 29.28 10.08
C GLU A 328 18.55 30.08 8.76
N MET A 329 17.97 31.27 8.79
CA MET A 329 17.89 32.19 7.66
C MET A 329 18.13 33.61 8.17
N ARG A 330 18.46 34.57 7.27
CA ARG A 330 18.98 35.90 7.65
C ARG A 330 18.17 36.66 8.71
N ASP A 331 16.86 36.43 8.76
CA ASP A 331 15.92 37.12 9.62
C ASP A 331 15.26 36.15 10.66
N VAL A 332 15.73 34.90 10.76
CA VAL A 332 15.09 33.81 11.54
C VAL A 332 16.05 33.21 12.56
N THR A 333 15.85 33.54 13.84
CA THR A 333 16.64 33.00 14.96
C THR A 333 16.07 31.67 15.44
N LEU A 334 16.92 30.64 15.55
CA LEU A 334 16.53 29.31 16.06
C LEU A 334 16.93 29.10 17.52
N THR A 335 16.04 28.48 18.30
CA THR A 335 16.33 27.96 19.65
C THR A 335 15.60 26.63 19.88
N THR A 336 16.14 25.76 20.74
CA THR A 336 15.59 24.41 20.98
C THR A 336 15.40 24.13 22.47
N CYS A 337 14.31 23.46 22.83
CA CYS A 337 14.14 22.77 24.10
C CYS A 337 14.37 21.26 23.85
N PRO A 338 15.50 20.67 24.30
CA PRO A 338 15.77 19.26 24.04
C PRO A 338 14.79 18.30 24.73
N CYS A 339 14.29 18.66 25.91
CA CYS A 339 13.43 17.79 26.72
C CYS A 339 12.46 18.61 27.59
N PHE A 340 11.17 18.25 27.54
CA PHE A 340 10.15 18.66 28.50
C PHE A 340 9.23 17.47 28.85
N SER A 341 8.66 17.48 30.05
CA SER A 341 7.75 16.43 30.52
C SER A 341 6.40 16.48 29.81
N LEU A 342 5.97 15.33 29.27
CA LEU A 342 4.59 15.08 28.82
C LEU A 342 3.75 14.33 29.88
N GLY A 343 4.40 13.86 30.94
CA GLY A 343 3.78 13.12 32.04
C GLY A 343 4.83 12.30 32.79
N GLY A 344 4.73 12.27 34.12
CA GLY A 344 5.74 11.69 35.01
C GLY A 344 6.38 12.73 35.94
N LYS A 345 7.11 12.27 36.95
CA LYS A 345 7.61 13.10 38.08
C LYS A 345 9.11 13.44 38.00
N GLU A 346 9.78 13.16 36.89
CA GLU A 346 11.25 13.02 36.87
C GLU A 346 11.99 14.03 35.96
N VAL A 347 11.26 14.93 35.29
CA VAL A 347 11.85 16.01 34.47
C VAL A 347 11.47 17.36 35.07
N GLU A 348 12.46 18.22 35.28
CA GLU A 348 12.30 19.52 35.98
C GLU A 348 11.45 20.54 35.20
N VAL A 349 11.40 20.40 33.88
CA VAL A 349 10.65 21.27 32.95
C VAL A 349 9.39 20.55 32.48
N THR A 350 8.22 21.14 32.70
CA THR A 350 6.94 20.59 32.21
C THR A 350 6.53 21.18 30.85
N ALA A 351 5.55 20.55 30.18
CA ALA A 351 4.96 21.10 28.96
C ALA A 351 4.36 22.51 29.16
N LYS A 352 3.90 22.82 30.37
CA LYS A 352 3.42 24.15 30.78
C LYS A 352 4.54 25.18 30.87
N ASP A 353 5.69 24.81 31.43
CA ASP A 353 6.83 25.72 31.58
C ASP A 353 7.44 26.05 30.21
N MET A 354 7.62 25.03 29.37
CA MET A 354 8.04 25.15 27.97
C MET A 354 7.12 26.12 27.20
N TRP A 355 5.79 25.96 27.34
CA TRP A 355 4.83 26.85 26.71
C TRP A 355 4.89 28.29 27.23
N THR A 356 5.09 28.45 28.54
CA THR A 356 5.16 29.76 29.20
C THR A 356 6.42 30.53 28.78
N GLU A 357 7.57 29.85 28.66
CA GLU A 357 8.82 30.43 28.17
C GLU A 357 8.67 31.01 26.77
N VAL A 358 8.11 30.25 25.82
CA VAL A 358 7.93 30.72 24.45
C VAL A 358 6.90 31.85 24.39
N LYS A 359 5.82 31.79 25.18
CA LYS A 359 4.82 32.85 25.30
C LYS A 359 5.42 34.16 25.83
N GLU A 360 6.29 34.08 26.83
CA GLU A 360 6.92 35.24 27.42
C GLU A 360 8.09 35.79 26.58
N ASN A 361 9.06 34.94 26.23
CA ASN A 361 10.34 35.32 25.64
C ASN A 361 10.42 35.09 24.12
N GLY A 362 9.73 34.07 23.58
CA GLY A 362 9.69 33.76 22.13
C GLY A 362 10.86 32.91 21.64
N SER A 363 11.66 32.40 22.58
CA SER A 363 12.90 31.66 22.32
C SER A 363 13.36 31.00 23.61
N PHE A 364 14.02 29.86 23.52
CA PHE A 364 14.63 29.20 24.68
C PHE A 364 16.04 29.75 24.92
N ASP A 365 16.31 30.24 26.13
CA ASP A 365 17.65 30.71 26.51
C ASP A 365 18.65 29.54 26.60
N LYS A 366 19.77 29.61 25.88
CA LYS A 366 20.80 28.56 25.85
C LYS A 366 21.47 28.33 27.21
N GLU A 367 21.49 29.31 28.13
CA GLU A 367 22.06 29.12 29.47
C GLU A 367 21.08 28.36 30.39
N ASN A 368 19.80 28.76 30.43
CA ASN A 368 18.81 28.15 31.31
C ASN A 368 18.16 26.86 30.77
N TRP A 369 18.07 26.68 29.44
CA TRP A 369 17.42 25.53 28.80
C TRP A 369 18.41 24.43 28.34
N ASN A 370 19.65 24.51 28.82
CA ASN A 370 20.67 23.45 28.90
C ASN A 370 20.80 22.55 27.65
N PHE A 371 21.63 22.99 26.70
CA PHE A 371 21.86 22.39 25.38
C PHE A 371 22.61 21.02 25.42
N LYS A 372 22.07 20.02 26.13
CA LYS A 372 22.67 18.70 26.37
C LYS A 372 21.68 17.55 26.15
N PRO A 373 22.16 16.31 25.94
CA PRO A 373 21.31 15.12 25.97
C PRO A 373 20.56 14.98 27.29
N SER A 374 19.30 14.54 27.22
CA SER A 374 18.49 14.22 28.40
C SER A 374 18.94 12.92 29.05
N ALA A 375 18.62 12.75 30.34
CA ALA A 375 18.64 11.42 30.93
C ALA A 375 17.62 10.50 30.23
N PRO A 376 17.86 9.18 30.15
CA PRO A 376 16.85 8.22 29.71
C PRO A 376 15.64 8.17 30.66
N THR A 377 14.42 8.15 30.10
CA THR A 377 13.18 8.07 30.88
C THR A 377 13.05 6.76 31.64
N ARG A 378 12.34 6.77 32.79
CA ARG A 378 11.81 5.55 33.39
C ARG A 378 10.46 5.20 32.78
N GLN A 379 10.09 3.91 32.89
CA GLN A 379 8.76 3.43 32.50
C GLN A 379 7.67 4.22 33.24
N GLY A 380 6.59 4.57 32.52
CA GLY A 380 5.52 5.44 33.02
C GLY A 380 5.78 6.94 32.87
N SER A 381 6.96 7.37 32.41
CA SER A 381 7.26 8.79 32.10
C SER A 381 7.44 9.01 30.60
N ALA A 382 6.92 10.12 30.09
CA ALA A 382 6.97 10.51 28.68
C ALA A 382 7.59 11.91 28.51
N ILE A 383 8.33 12.12 27.41
CA ILE A 383 9.04 13.37 27.12
C ILE A 383 8.80 13.84 25.69
N GLY A 384 8.87 15.15 25.47
CA GLY A 384 8.89 15.79 24.15
C GLY A 384 10.10 16.70 23.96
N ALA A 385 10.31 17.11 22.71
CA ALA A 385 11.28 18.13 22.30
C ALA A 385 10.55 19.25 21.55
N ALA A 386 11.17 20.44 21.50
CA ALA A 386 10.65 21.55 20.73
C ALA A 386 11.75 22.36 20.03
N ILE A 387 11.41 22.93 18.87
CA ILE A 387 12.22 23.93 18.19
C ILE A 387 11.38 25.18 17.90
N ALA A 388 11.89 26.33 18.37
CA ALA A 388 11.28 27.64 18.21
C ALA A 388 12.09 28.45 17.18
N ALA A 389 11.42 28.88 16.11
CA ALA A 389 11.96 29.76 15.09
C ALA A 389 11.28 31.13 15.21
N ARG A 390 12.06 32.16 15.55
CA ARG A 390 11.58 33.52 15.82
C ARG A 390 12.00 34.46 14.70
N VAL A 391 11.06 35.29 14.25
CA VAL A 391 11.23 36.19 13.10
C VAL A 391 10.43 37.47 13.28
N GLU A 392 11.04 38.62 13.00
CA GLU A 392 10.31 39.89 12.87
C GLU A 392 9.75 40.03 11.45
N VAL A 393 8.45 40.29 11.35
CA VAL A 393 7.75 40.51 10.07
C VAL A 393 7.27 41.98 10.01
N PRO A 394 7.93 42.86 9.24
CA PRO A 394 7.56 44.27 9.16
C PRO A 394 6.16 44.50 8.53
N PRO A 395 5.59 45.72 8.62
CA PRO A 395 4.29 46.05 8.03
C PRO A 395 4.27 45.84 6.51
N GLY A 396 3.33 45.03 6.01
CA GLY A 396 3.18 44.71 4.59
C GLY A 396 4.17 43.68 4.03
N GLU A 397 5.12 43.20 4.85
CA GLU A 397 6.13 42.22 4.47
C GLU A 397 5.66 40.76 4.72
N LYS A 398 6.41 39.82 4.15
CA LYS A 398 6.33 38.39 4.49
C LYS A 398 7.70 37.81 4.83
N ARG A 399 7.72 36.69 5.55
CA ARG A 399 8.93 35.91 5.89
C ARG A 399 8.65 34.42 5.82
N ASP A 400 9.66 33.67 5.39
CA ASP A 400 9.62 32.22 5.30
C ASP A 400 10.27 31.61 6.54
N VAL A 401 9.75 30.47 7.00
CA VAL A 401 10.33 29.64 8.06
C VAL A 401 10.17 28.18 7.63
N VAL A 402 11.22 27.36 7.67
CA VAL A 402 11.16 25.99 7.16
C VAL A 402 11.60 24.99 8.23
N PHE A 403 10.70 24.07 8.55
CA PHE A 403 10.93 22.94 9.44
C PHE A 403 10.97 21.62 8.66
N SER A 404 11.61 20.60 9.23
CA SER A 404 11.54 19.23 8.72
C SER A 404 11.38 18.23 9.86
N LEU A 405 10.66 17.16 9.57
CA LEU A 405 10.57 15.94 10.34
C LEU A 405 11.27 14.82 9.57
N ALA A 406 11.99 13.94 10.27
CA ALA A 406 12.39 12.63 9.75
C ALA A 406 12.38 11.57 10.86
N TRP A 407 12.35 10.29 10.47
CA TRP A 407 12.48 9.16 11.39
C TRP A 407 13.38 8.09 10.78
N ASP A 408 14.40 7.68 11.53
CA ASP A 408 15.26 6.55 11.17
C ASP A 408 14.79 5.30 11.93
N SER A 409 14.36 4.29 11.16
CA SER A 409 13.97 2.96 11.61
C SER A 409 14.50 1.96 10.58
N PRO A 410 15.82 1.69 10.59
CA PRO A 410 16.53 1.17 9.41
C PRO A 410 16.19 -0.29 9.10
N GLU A 411 15.67 -1.05 10.07
CA GLU A 411 15.22 -2.42 9.87
C GLU A 411 13.70 -2.57 9.99
N VAL A 412 13.14 -3.30 9.03
CA VAL A 412 11.85 -3.97 9.10
C VAL A 412 12.05 -5.39 9.62
N LYS A 413 11.34 -5.72 10.70
CA LYS A 413 11.30 -7.06 11.27
C LYS A 413 9.87 -7.57 11.32
N PHE A 414 9.62 -8.74 10.74
CA PHE A 414 8.34 -9.42 10.83
C PHE A 414 8.30 -10.38 12.04
N LEU A 415 7.10 -10.86 12.40
CA LEU A 415 6.87 -11.51 13.71
C LEU A 415 7.34 -12.97 13.79
N LYS A 416 7.15 -13.74 12.70
CA LYS A 416 7.78 -15.06 12.50
C LYS A 416 9.05 -14.95 11.66
N GLY A 417 9.05 -13.95 10.76
CA GLY A 417 9.93 -13.91 9.62
C GLY A 417 11.26 -13.24 9.80
N LYS A 418 11.97 -13.15 8.68
CA LYS A 418 13.31 -12.56 8.63
C LYS A 418 13.26 -11.03 8.75
N SER A 419 14.43 -10.49 9.04
CA SER A 419 14.69 -9.05 9.11
C SER A 419 15.25 -8.52 7.78
N TYR A 420 14.89 -7.30 7.41
CA TYR A 420 15.27 -6.64 6.15
C TYR A 420 15.54 -5.16 6.41
N HIS A 421 16.50 -4.52 5.74
CA HIS A 421 16.60 -3.06 5.82
C HIS A 421 15.56 -2.36 4.95
N ARG A 422 15.19 -1.11 5.30
CA ARG A 422 14.32 -0.26 4.48
C ARG A 422 15.11 0.41 3.34
N ARG A 423 14.50 0.59 2.17
CA ARG A 423 15.18 1.10 0.94
C ARG A 423 16.07 2.33 1.14
N TYR A 424 15.70 3.29 1.99
CA TYR A 424 16.52 4.50 2.20
C TYR A 424 17.90 4.20 2.83
N THR A 425 18.10 3.06 3.49
CA THR A 425 19.40 2.70 4.08
C THR A 425 20.47 2.42 3.03
N SER A 426 20.08 2.15 1.77
CA SER A 426 21.02 2.08 0.63
C SER A 426 21.76 3.41 0.40
N PHE A 427 21.22 4.53 0.88
CA PHE A 427 21.77 5.88 0.66
C PHE A 427 22.28 6.52 1.97
N TYR A 428 21.63 6.26 3.12
CA TYR A 428 22.01 6.82 4.43
C TYR A 428 22.75 5.85 5.37
N GLY A 429 22.85 4.56 5.02
CA GLY A 429 23.37 3.52 5.89
C GLY A 429 22.35 2.97 6.89
N THR A 430 22.78 2.01 7.72
CA THR A 430 21.92 1.18 8.59
C THR A 430 22.11 1.44 10.09
N ALA A 431 22.84 2.50 10.46
CA ALA A 431 23.37 2.71 11.81
C ALA A 431 22.36 3.27 12.84
N GLY A 432 21.18 3.74 12.43
CA GLY A 432 20.19 4.38 13.31
C GLY A 432 20.46 5.87 13.60
N ASP A 433 21.38 6.50 12.84
CA ASP A 433 21.81 7.89 12.97
C ASP A 433 21.40 8.79 11.77
N ALA A 434 20.58 8.28 10.85
CA ALA A 434 20.25 8.97 9.59
C ALA A 434 19.30 10.16 9.77
N ALA A 435 18.55 10.24 10.87
CA ALA A 435 17.44 11.19 11.03
C ALA A 435 17.86 12.67 10.90
N SER A 436 19.00 13.07 11.49
CA SER A 436 19.50 14.46 11.35
C SER A 436 19.93 14.75 9.91
N LYS A 437 20.65 13.81 9.28
CA LYS A 437 21.09 13.85 7.87
C LYS A 437 19.90 14.01 6.92
N LEU A 438 18.85 13.19 7.10
CA LEU A 438 17.59 13.25 6.37
C LEU A 438 16.92 14.63 6.52
N THR A 439 16.81 15.19 7.74
CA THR A 439 16.22 16.53 7.90
C THR A 439 17.06 17.64 7.27
N ARG A 440 18.39 17.57 7.36
CA ARG A 440 19.31 18.52 6.70
C ARG A 440 19.14 18.49 5.19
N ASP A 441 19.12 17.30 4.60
CA ASP A 441 19.06 17.12 3.15
C ASP A 441 17.66 17.43 2.60
N ALA A 442 16.60 17.12 3.35
CA ALA A 442 15.24 17.59 3.05
C ALA A 442 15.15 19.13 3.08
N LEU A 443 15.70 19.80 4.11
CA LEU A 443 15.77 21.28 4.21
C LEU A 443 16.68 21.94 3.15
N ARG A 444 17.51 21.16 2.46
CA ARG A 444 18.30 21.59 1.30
C ARG A 444 17.53 21.42 -0.02
N ASP A 445 16.91 20.27 -0.22
CA ASP A 445 16.50 19.81 -1.55
C ASP A 445 14.99 19.78 -1.82
N TYR A 446 14.11 20.00 -0.83
CA TYR A 446 12.65 19.92 -1.02
C TYR A 446 12.11 20.76 -2.19
N ARG A 447 12.72 21.92 -2.48
CA ARG A 447 12.34 22.76 -3.64
C ARG A 447 12.55 22.06 -4.98
N LYS A 448 13.52 21.14 -5.10
CA LYS A 448 13.70 20.27 -6.27
C LYS A 448 12.59 19.24 -6.36
N TRP A 449 12.23 18.63 -5.22
CA TRP A 449 11.11 17.68 -5.15
C TRP A 449 9.81 18.35 -5.58
N GLU A 450 9.54 19.59 -5.15
CA GLU A 450 8.33 20.33 -5.56
C GLU A 450 8.24 20.56 -7.07
N ILE A 451 9.35 20.93 -7.72
CA ILE A 451 9.40 21.10 -9.18
C ILE A 451 9.11 19.76 -9.87
N ALA A 452 9.79 18.69 -9.46
CA ALA A 452 9.56 17.36 -10.00
C ALA A 452 8.10 16.89 -9.79
N ILE A 453 7.53 17.13 -8.60
CA ILE A 453 6.14 16.82 -8.25
C ILE A 453 5.16 17.59 -9.15
N GLU A 454 5.44 18.87 -9.43
CA GLU A 454 4.62 19.63 -10.36
C GLU A 454 4.73 19.10 -11.79
N ASP A 455 5.94 18.85 -12.29
CA ASP A 455 6.15 18.46 -13.69
C ASP A 455 5.38 17.18 -14.08
N TRP A 456 5.23 16.18 -13.18
CA TRP A 456 4.41 14.99 -13.47
C TRP A 456 2.90 15.21 -13.25
N GLN A 457 2.49 16.12 -12.35
CA GLN A 457 1.08 16.44 -12.11
C GLN A 457 0.49 17.36 -13.21
N GLN A 458 1.28 18.32 -13.70
CA GLN A 458 0.83 19.40 -14.57
C GLN A 458 0.15 18.96 -15.88
N PRO A 459 0.56 17.88 -16.59
CA PRO A 459 -0.13 17.40 -17.78
C PRO A 459 -1.60 17.02 -17.53
N VAL A 460 -1.90 16.40 -16.39
CA VAL A 460 -3.27 16.01 -16.01
C VAL A 460 -4.03 17.20 -15.46
N LEU A 461 -3.41 18.01 -14.59
CA LEU A 461 -4.04 19.20 -14.01
C LEU A 461 -4.50 20.21 -15.09
N LYS A 462 -3.71 20.38 -16.15
CA LYS A 462 -3.99 21.32 -17.26
C LYS A 462 -5.01 20.80 -18.29
N ASP A 463 -5.38 19.52 -18.28
CA ASP A 463 -6.36 19.01 -19.26
C ASP A 463 -7.79 19.43 -18.89
N GLU A 464 -8.30 20.46 -19.56
CA GLU A 464 -9.68 20.95 -19.38
C GLU A 464 -10.76 19.94 -19.82
N LYS A 465 -10.41 18.86 -20.55
CA LYS A 465 -11.35 17.77 -20.86
C LYS A 465 -11.70 16.94 -19.63
N LEU A 466 -10.79 16.86 -18.66
CA LEU A 466 -10.98 16.06 -17.45
C LEU A 466 -11.83 16.85 -16.43
N PRO A 467 -12.81 16.21 -15.75
CA PRO A 467 -13.54 16.86 -14.67
C PRO A 467 -12.63 17.43 -13.57
N GLU A 468 -13.04 18.55 -12.97
CA GLU A 468 -12.30 19.21 -11.87
C GLU A 468 -12.06 18.24 -10.69
N TRP A 469 -13.10 17.48 -10.31
CA TRP A 469 -13.03 16.48 -9.25
C TRP A 469 -12.04 15.35 -9.58
N TYR A 470 -12.04 14.86 -10.82
CA TYR A 470 -11.24 13.71 -11.24
C TYR A 470 -9.75 14.03 -11.15
N ARG A 471 -9.35 15.21 -11.64
CA ARG A 471 -7.96 15.70 -11.58
C ARG A 471 -7.44 15.85 -10.15
N VAL A 472 -8.32 16.06 -9.17
CA VAL A 472 -7.97 16.17 -7.75
C VAL A 472 -7.95 14.81 -7.06
N THR A 473 -8.93 13.94 -7.31
CA THR A 473 -9.03 12.62 -6.68
C THR A 473 -7.98 11.64 -7.20
N LEU A 474 -7.66 11.66 -8.50
CA LEU A 474 -6.64 10.78 -9.10
C LEU A 474 -5.30 10.83 -8.35
N PHE A 475 -4.85 12.03 -7.98
CA PHE A 475 -3.63 12.20 -7.18
C PHE A 475 -3.87 11.90 -5.70
N ASN A 476 -4.97 12.36 -5.10
CA ASN A 476 -5.21 12.19 -3.67
C ASN A 476 -5.46 10.73 -3.25
N GLU A 477 -5.94 9.83 -4.12
CA GLU A 477 -6.04 8.38 -3.85
C GLU A 477 -4.65 7.71 -3.76
N LEU A 478 -3.58 8.30 -4.33
CA LEU A 478 -2.21 7.77 -4.21
C LEU A 478 -1.64 7.83 -2.79
N TYR A 479 -2.32 8.49 -1.83
CA TYR A 479 -1.95 8.45 -0.42
C TYR A 479 -1.72 7.03 0.10
N TYR A 480 -2.40 6.04 -0.49
CA TYR A 480 -2.29 4.65 -0.09
C TYR A 480 -0.93 4.00 -0.38
N LEU A 481 -0.19 4.48 -1.39
CA LEU A 481 1.18 4.02 -1.65
C LEU A 481 2.20 4.48 -0.57
N VAL A 482 1.75 5.28 0.41
CA VAL A 482 2.51 5.64 1.61
C VAL A 482 1.79 5.11 2.87
N ALA A 483 0.49 5.37 3.00
CA ALA A 483 -0.34 5.04 4.18
C ALA A 483 -1.05 3.67 4.13
N GLY A 484 -0.68 2.80 3.19
CA GLY A 484 -1.08 1.38 3.14
C GLY A 484 -0.10 0.47 3.88
N GLY A 485 0.46 0.91 5.01
CA GLY A 485 1.40 0.13 5.83
C GLY A 485 2.73 -0.20 5.14
N THR A 486 3.13 0.61 4.15
CA THR A 486 4.10 0.19 3.11
C THR A 486 5.50 -0.15 3.62
N ILE A 487 6.10 -1.17 2.99
CA ILE A 487 7.43 -1.71 3.23
C ILE A 487 8.18 -1.77 1.88
N TRP A 488 9.43 -1.32 1.86
CA TRP A 488 10.30 -1.40 0.69
C TRP A 488 11.70 -1.81 1.17
N THR A 489 12.26 -2.90 0.67
CA THR A 489 13.59 -3.38 1.11
C THR A 489 14.74 -2.66 0.38
N ASP A 490 15.94 -2.71 0.94
CA ASP A 490 17.17 -2.22 0.30
C ASP A 490 17.52 -2.97 -1.01
N GLY A 491 17.10 -4.22 -1.12
CA GLY A 491 17.40 -5.16 -2.20
C GLY A 491 18.47 -6.19 -1.83
N LEU A 492 19.03 -6.12 -0.62
CA LEU A 492 19.96 -7.13 -0.13
C LEU A 492 19.19 -8.36 0.40
N PRO A 493 19.85 -9.53 0.49
CA PRO A 493 19.28 -10.70 1.15
C PRO A 493 18.89 -10.39 2.60
N ALA A 494 17.82 -11.04 3.07
CA ALA A 494 17.35 -10.93 4.43
C ALA A 494 18.48 -11.16 5.45
N LEU A 495 18.49 -10.35 6.50
CA LEU A 495 19.51 -10.34 7.53
C LEU A 495 19.59 -11.70 8.24
N GLN A 496 20.81 -12.24 8.31
CA GLN A 496 21.09 -13.42 9.10
C GLN A 496 20.85 -13.07 10.58
N GLY A 497 19.97 -13.85 11.24
CA GLY A 497 19.82 -13.76 12.69
C GLY A 497 21.11 -14.16 13.41
N PRO A 498 21.23 -13.88 14.71
CA PRO A 498 22.37 -14.35 15.51
C PRO A 498 22.35 -15.87 15.59
N SER A 499 23.06 -16.52 14.67
CA SER A 499 23.33 -17.95 14.70
C SER A 499 24.09 -18.30 15.98
N GLU A 500 23.72 -19.41 16.61
CA GLU A 500 24.54 -19.97 17.69
C GLU A 500 25.97 -20.23 17.20
N LEU A 501 26.91 -20.17 18.14
CA LEU A 501 28.34 -20.00 17.90
C LEU A 501 28.88 -21.00 16.85
N SER A 502 29.20 -20.51 15.64
CA SER A 502 29.91 -21.29 14.63
C SER A 502 31.36 -21.46 15.07
N THR A 503 31.64 -22.56 15.77
CA THR A 503 32.95 -22.89 16.34
C THR A 503 34.04 -22.78 15.27
N VAL A 504 34.94 -21.81 15.41
CA VAL A 504 36.05 -21.57 14.48
C VAL A 504 37.04 -22.74 14.57
N THR A 505 36.88 -23.74 13.71
CA THR A 505 37.84 -24.82 13.50
C THR A 505 38.99 -24.33 12.62
N SER A 506 40.12 -24.01 13.26
CA SER A 506 41.33 -23.51 12.61
C SER A 506 42.02 -24.59 11.76
N VAL A 507 41.66 -24.66 10.48
CA VAL A 507 42.38 -25.49 9.49
C VAL A 507 43.62 -24.76 9.00
N HIS A 508 44.76 -24.99 9.65
CA HIS A 508 46.06 -24.70 9.06
C HIS A 508 46.28 -25.58 7.83
N THR A 509 46.46 -24.95 6.66
CA THR A 509 47.11 -25.58 5.50
C THR A 509 48.32 -24.75 5.09
N SER A 510 49.43 -25.43 4.83
CA SER A 510 50.74 -24.81 4.58
C SER A 510 50.97 -24.54 3.08
N ALA A 511 51.63 -23.43 2.79
CA ALA A 511 52.13 -23.14 1.44
C ALA A 511 53.37 -24.01 1.10
N PRO A 512 53.54 -24.40 -0.17
CA PRO A 512 54.83 -24.78 -0.73
C PRO A 512 55.32 -23.84 -1.84
N CYS A 513 56.62 -23.56 -1.79
CA CYS A 513 57.53 -22.89 -2.73
C CYS A 513 57.06 -22.44 -4.14
N SER A 514 57.51 -21.23 -4.50
CA SER A 514 57.74 -20.78 -5.88
C SER A 514 58.88 -21.53 -6.58
N PRO A 515 58.98 -21.41 -7.91
CA PRO A 515 60.25 -21.01 -8.51
C PRO A 515 60.17 -19.79 -9.46
N SER A 516 61.33 -19.36 -9.92
CA SER A 516 61.68 -18.03 -10.44
C SER A 516 61.52 -17.76 -11.95
N LYS A 517 61.24 -16.49 -12.26
CA LYS A 517 61.81 -15.62 -13.33
C LYS A 517 61.87 -16.07 -14.80
N GLU A 518 61.34 -15.20 -15.67
CA GLU A 518 61.88 -14.59 -16.92
C GLU A 518 60.72 -13.82 -17.61
N GLU A 519 60.86 -12.93 -18.59
CA GLU A 519 61.63 -11.69 -18.80
C GLU A 519 60.99 -10.92 -20.01
N ILE A 520 60.99 -9.57 -20.00
CA ILE A 520 61.19 -8.68 -21.20
C ILE A 520 60.05 -8.46 -22.27
N SER A 521 59.40 -7.28 -22.15
CA SER A 521 59.18 -6.23 -23.21
C SER A 521 57.94 -6.12 -24.14
N SER A 522 57.80 -4.88 -24.69
CA SER A 522 56.84 -4.34 -25.70
C SER A 522 55.36 -4.22 -25.27
N ALA A 523 54.59 -3.11 -25.38
CA ALA A 523 54.67 -1.74 -25.94
C ALA A 523 53.90 -1.48 -27.26
N THR A 524 53.09 -0.39 -27.26
CA THR A 524 52.38 0.27 -28.39
C THR A 524 51.29 -0.55 -29.13
N SER A 525 50.21 0.03 -29.69
CA SER A 525 49.70 1.43 -29.74
C SER A 525 48.29 1.56 -30.35
N LEU A 526 47.50 2.55 -29.90
CA LEU A 526 46.36 3.22 -30.61
C LEU A 526 45.16 2.32 -31.00
N GLU A 527 43.95 2.81 -31.31
CA GLU A 527 43.51 4.16 -31.73
C GLU A 527 42.09 4.54 -31.19
N VAL A 528 41.63 5.77 -31.46
CA VAL A 528 40.37 6.43 -31.00
C VAL A 528 39.63 6.96 -32.28
N PRO A 529 38.44 7.61 -32.32
CA PRO A 529 37.55 8.06 -31.24
C PRO A 529 36.01 7.87 -31.45
N PHE A 530 35.22 8.31 -30.47
CA PHE A 530 33.87 8.86 -30.67
C PHE A 530 33.90 10.40 -30.51
N PRO A 531 33.18 11.19 -31.34
CA PRO A 531 33.11 12.65 -31.21
C PRO A 531 32.01 13.09 -30.24
N LEU A 532 32.20 14.25 -29.61
CA LEU A 532 31.21 14.91 -28.74
C LEU A 532 31.25 16.43 -28.99
N ASP A 533 30.09 17.00 -29.32
CA ASP A 533 29.84 18.40 -29.64
C ASP A 533 28.43 18.73 -29.07
N LEU A 534 28.09 19.94 -28.59
CA LEU A 534 28.84 21.18 -28.52
C LEU A 534 28.16 22.13 -27.50
N LEU A 535 28.88 22.68 -26.51
CA LEU A 535 28.52 23.94 -25.84
C LEU A 535 29.75 24.55 -25.13
N LYS A 536 29.78 25.88 -24.96
CA LYS A 536 31.02 26.65 -24.81
C LYS A 536 31.17 27.41 -23.48
N VAL A 537 32.35 27.21 -22.87
CA VAL A 537 33.31 28.23 -22.36
C VAL A 537 32.85 29.25 -21.30
N GLY A 538 33.57 29.24 -20.17
CA GLY A 538 33.75 30.36 -19.24
C GLY A 538 34.98 30.12 -18.36
N GLU A 539 35.96 31.03 -18.40
CA GLU A 539 37.27 30.96 -17.70
C GLU A 539 37.19 31.61 -16.28
N GLY A 540 38.09 31.44 -15.31
CA GLY A 540 39.40 30.75 -15.20
C GLY A 540 39.74 30.41 -13.72
N ILE A 541 40.86 29.72 -13.39
CA ILE A 541 42.20 30.28 -12.99
C ILE A 541 42.15 31.00 -11.61
N ASP A 542 42.96 30.78 -10.58
CA ASP A 542 44.22 30.00 -10.29
C ASP A 542 43.98 28.87 -9.24
N VAL A 543 44.81 27.86 -8.92
CA VAL A 543 46.27 27.53 -9.00
C VAL A 543 47.16 28.00 -7.82
N TYR A 544 47.33 27.15 -6.78
CA TYR A 544 48.47 26.97 -5.84
C TYR A 544 48.05 25.78 -4.93
N SER A 545 48.75 24.67 -4.68
CA SER A 545 50.18 24.35 -4.48
C SER A 545 50.76 24.97 -3.18
N ALA A 546 51.45 24.25 -2.28
CA ALA A 546 51.91 22.86 -2.33
C ALA A 546 52.30 22.27 -0.93
N SER A 547 52.30 20.92 -0.86
CA SER A 547 53.39 20.05 -0.34
C SER A 547 53.82 19.97 1.14
N SER A 548 54.46 18.83 1.45
CA SER A 548 55.17 18.44 2.70
C SER A 548 54.28 18.20 3.93
N GLY A 549 54.67 17.35 4.88
CA GLY A 549 55.86 16.48 4.95
C GLY A 549 55.74 15.47 6.12
N PRO A 550 56.54 14.38 6.15
CA PRO A 550 56.24 13.18 6.95
C PRO A 550 57.06 13.07 8.26
N ASP A 551 57.14 11.83 8.76
CA ASP A 551 58.12 11.28 9.73
C ASP A 551 57.90 11.58 11.23
N LEU A 552 58.32 10.72 12.18
CA LEU A 552 58.38 9.24 12.27
C LEU A 552 58.86 8.88 13.71
N SER A 553 58.83 7.59 14.08
CA SER A 553 59.67 6.95 15.14
C SER A 553 59.36 7.29 16.63
N THR A 554 59.66 6.48 17.66
CA THR A 554 59.97 5.02 17.75
C THR A 554 59.83 4.52 19.22
N VAL A 555 59.28 3.31 19.39
CA VAL A 555 59.73 2.17 20.25
C VAL A 555 60.30 2.43 21.67
N ARG A 556 59.64 1.81 22.67
CA ARG A 556 60.16 0.84 23.69
C ARG A 556 58.98 0.40 24.59
N GLU A 557 58.63 -0.86 24.81
CA GLU A 557 59.33 -2.12 25.21
C GLU A 557 59.51 -2.32 26.74
N ASN A 558 59.01 -3.48 27.21
CA ASN A 558 59.37 -4.26 28.42
C ASN A 558 58.94 -3.70 29.81
N ASP A 559 58.60 -4.50 30.84
CA ASP A 559 58.50 -5.98 30.98
C ASP A 559 57.76 -6.40 32.30
N GLN A 560 57.38 -7.71 32.42
CA GLN A 560 57.24 -8.52 33.67
C GLN A 560 56.15 -8.15 34.75
N GLU A 561 55.64 -9.02 35.65
CA GLU A 561 55.49 -10.52 35.78
C GLU A 561 54.49 -10.88 36.93
N GLY A 562 54.03 -12.15 37.03
CA GLY A 562 53.26 -12.75 38.16
C GLY A 562 51.71 -12.73 38.00
N GLU A 563 50.89 -13.78 38.24
CA GLU A 563 50.90 -14.97 39.15
C GLU A 563 50.68 -14.62 40.65
N ASP A 564 49.89 -15.34 41.48
CA ASP A 564 49.16 -16.63 41.36
C ASP A 564 47.97 -16.78 42.36
N THR A 565 47.08 -17.77 42.19
CA THR A 565 46.06 -18.35 43.13
C THR A 565 44.88 -17.47 43.63
N GLY A 566 43.72 -18.01 44.08
CA GLY A 566 43.19 -19.39 44.03
C GLY A 566 42.04 -19.70 45.04
N LEU A 567 41.18 -20.67 44.69
CA LEU A 567 40.27 -21.51 45.55
C LEU A 567 38.97 -20.98 46.21
N ASN A 568 37.84 -21.54 45.75
CA ASN A 568 36.67 -22.14 46.45
C ASN A 568 36.32 -21.83 47.93
N THR A 569 35.00 -21.71 48.21
CA THR A 569 34.21 -22.75 48.95
C THR A 569 32.68 -22.50 48.92
N ASP A 570 31.88 -23.57 49.01
CA ASP A 570 30.44 -23.54 49.33
C ASP A 570 30.15 -23.37 50.83
N VAL A 571 28.93 -22.92 51.19
CA VAL A 571 28.01 -23.45 52.25
C VAL A 571 26.90 -22.43 52.62
N ALA A 572 25.66 -22.92 52.87
CA ALA A 572 24.47 -22.17 53.33
C ALA A 572 24.21 -22.42 54.85
N PRO A 573 23.01 -22.24 55.50
CA PRO A 573 21.73 -21.58 55.12
C PRO A 573 21.02 -20.73 56.24
N SER A 574 19.97 -19.96 55.89
CA SER A 574 18.77 -19.60 56.70
C SER A 574 17.81 -18.74 55.84
N ALA A 575 16.49 -18.98 55.74
CA ALA A 575 15.38 -18.86 56.71
C ALA A 575 15.07 -17.37 57.06
N ASP A 576 13.84 -16.82 56.98
CA ASP A 576 12.51 -17.44 57.22
C ASP A 576 11.27 -16.69 56.64
N PHE A 577 10.14 -17.41 56.57
CA PHE A 577 8.70 -17.05 56.56
C PHE A 577 8.03 -16.00 55.62
N ASN A 578 7.05 -16.54 54.86
CA ASN A 578 5.80 -15.92 54.36
C ASN A 578 4.76 -15.75 55.50
N PRO A 579 3.69 -14.94 55.40
CA PRO A 579 2.36 -15.58 55.47
C PRO A 579 1.19 -14.91 54.70
N PHE A 580 0.11 -15.71 54.56
CA PHE A 580 -1.28 -15.38 54.21
C PHE A 580 -1.65 -14.98 52.77
N LEU A 581 -2.09 -15.99 52.01
CA LEU A 581 -3.50 -16.06 51.59
C LEU A 581 -4.00 -17.52 51.71
N GLN A 582 -5.17 -17.71 52.31
CA GLN A 582 -5.96 -18.95 52.35
C GLN A 582 -7.44 -18.56 52.30
N GLY A 583 -8.27 -19.26 51.54
CA GLY A 583 -9.69 -18.90 51.48
C GLY A 583 -10.57 -19.58 50.42
N LEU A 584 -10.65 -20.92 50.44
CA LEU A 584 -11.68 -21.75 49.78
C LEU A 584 -11.64 -21.78 48.22
N GLY A 585 -12.05 -22.86 47.56
CA GLY A 585 -12.43 -24.19 48.06
C GLY A 585 -12.66 -25.18 46.90
N ASP A 586 -12.53 -26.48 47.16
CA ASP A 586 -12.56 -27.52 46.14
C ASP A 586 -13.98 -27.99 45.77
N GLU A 587 -14.24 -28.17 44.47
CA GLU A 587 -15.08 -29.26 43.93
C GLU A 587 -14.75 -29.50 42.44
N GLU A 588 -15.02 -30.71 41.94
CA GLU A 588 -14.89 -31.16 40.54
C GLU A 588 -13.53 -31.02 39.81
N VAL A 589 -12.49 -31.73 40.28
CA VAL A 589 -11.42 -32.24 39.40
C VAL A 589 -11.39 -33.77 39.42
N GLN A 590 -12.21 -34.41 38.58
CA GLN A 590 -12.17 -35.86 38.42
C GLN A 590 -12.69 -36.33 37.04
N TYR A 591 -11.93 -36.14 35.96
CA TYR A 591 -12.07 -36.95 34.72
C TYR A 591 -10.85 -36.94 33.77
N ILE A 592 -9.62 -37.18 34.29
CA ILE A 592 -8.44 -37.46 33.47
C ILE A 592 -7.67 -38.66 34.06
N SER A 593 -8.10 -39.88 33.72
CA SER A 593 -7.31 -41.11 33.95
C SER A 593 -7.75 -42.33 33.11
N GLU A 594 -8.90 -42.30 32.41
CA GLU A 594 -9.38 -43.43 31.61
C GLU A 594 -9.79 -42.99 30.19
N LEU A 595 -8.81 -42.90 29.27
CA LEU A 595 -9.07 -42.98 27.82
C LEU A 595 -7.83 -43.37 26.96
N GLU A 596 -6.72 -43.82 27.56
CA GLU A 596 -5.52 -44.29 26.82
C GLU A 596 -5.62 -45.76 26.33
N HIS A 597 -6.79 -46.39 26.45
CA HIS A 597 -7.04 -47.77 26.01
C HIS A 597 -8.31 -47.90 25.16
N VAL A 598 -8.30 -47.27 23.97
CA VAL A 598 -8.87 -47.79 22.70
C VAL A 598 -8.47 -46.83 21.56
N ALA A 599 -8.28 -47.37 20.34
CA ALA A 599 -7.81 -46.67 19.13
C ALA A 599 -6.35 -46.15 19.20
N GLY A 600 -5.40 -46.98 18.76
CA GLY A 600 -3.99 -46.58 18.59
C GLY A 600 -3.76 -45.78 17.31
N PHE A 601 -3.05 -44.65 17.42
CA PHE A 601 -2.52 -43.88 16.30
C PHE A 601 -1.04 -44.20 16.08
N PRO A 602 -0.55 -44.28 14.82
CA PRO A 602 0.87 -44.42 14.53
C PRO A 602 1.62 -43.07 14.64
N THR A 603 2.92 -43.13 14.88
CA THR A 603 3.83 -41.97 14.87
C THR A 603 4.20 -41.53 13.44
N SER A 604 4.78 -40.33 13.35
CA SER A 604 4.89 -39.47 12.16
C SER A 604 5.89 -39.90 11.06
N GLU A 605 6.05 -41.19 10.79
CA GLU A 605 6.92 -41.72 9.71
C GLU A 605 6.24 -42.74 8.77
N SER A 606 4.96 -43.06 8.95
CA SER A 606 4.36 -44.32 8.43
C SER A 606 3.17 -44.19 7.47
N LEU A 607 3.08 -43.12 6.67
CA LEU A 607 2.03 -42.94 5.65
C LEU A 607 2.52 -42.50 4.24
N PHE A 608 3.64 -43.05 3.78
CA PHE A 608 3.73 -43.50 2.39
C PHE A 608 3.45 -45.01 2.39
N SER A 609 2.62 -45.54 1.49
CA SER A 609 2.51 -47.00 1.41
C SER A 609 3.79 -47.55 0.79
N LEU A 610 4.26 -48.69 1.33
CA LEU A 610 5.42 -49.42 0.81
C LEU A 610 5.23 -49.85 -0.65
N ARG A 611 3.98 -49.85 -1.15
CA ARG A 611 3.65 -50.14 -2.53
C ARG A 611 3.89 -48.93 -3.44
N ASP A 612 3.45 -47.74 -3.07
CA ASP A 612 3.64 -46.53 -3.89
C ASP A 612 5.14 -46.20 -4.00
N LYS A 613 5.87 -46.39 -2.90
CA LYS A 613 7.33 -46.23 -2.90
C LYS A 613 8.02 -47.27 -3.80
N ALA A 614 7.58 -48.53 -3.78
CA ALA A 614 8.12 -49.57 -4.66
C ALA A 614 7.75 -49.38 -6.14
N GLU A 615 6.54 -48.88 -6.45
CA GLU A 615 6.12 -48.58 -7.83
C GLU A 615 6.87 -47.34 -8.38
N LEU A 616 7.20 -46.36 -7.53
CA LEU A 616 8.10 -45.24 -7.87
C LEU A 616 9.57 -45.67 -8.01
N GLU A 617 10.11 -46.47 -7.09
CA GLU A 617 11.49 -47.00 -7.17
C GLU A 617 11.67 -47.92 -8.39
N LEU A 618 10.63 -48.67 -8.78
CA LEU A 618 10.62 -49.48 -10.01
C LEU A 618 10.60 -48.61 -11.28
N ALA A 619 9.79 -47.54 -11.31
CA ALA A 619 9.78 -46.59 -12.42
C ALA A 619 11.14 -45.88 -12.58
N ALA A 620 11.72 -45.38 -11.47
CA ALA A 620 13.04 -44.78 -11.45
C ALA A 620 14.15 -45.76 -11.87
N SER A 621 14.04 -47.04 -11.49
CA SER A 621 14.96 -48.09 -11.93
C SER A 621 14.85 -48.34 -13.44
N GLN A 622 13.64 -48.43 -14.00
CA GLN A 622 13.44 -48.63 -15.45
C GLN A 622 13.91 -47.44 -16.29
N GLU A 623 13.77 -46.20 -15.77
CA GLU A 623 14.29 -45.01 -16.43
C GLU A 623 15.82 -44.92 -16.31
N THR A 624 16.40 -45.36 -15.19
CA THR A 624 17.85 -45.48 -15.00
C THR A 624 18.45 -46.58 -15.89
N GLU A 625 17.80 -47.73 -16.05
CA GLU A 625 18.23 -48.77 -17.00
C GLU A 625 18.16 -48.27 -18.44
N ARG A 626 17.15 -47.47 -18.80
CA ARG A 626 17.07 -46.76 -20.10
C ARG A 626 18.25 -45.81 -20.35
N LEU A 627 18.68 -45.10 -19.31
CA LEU A 627 19.86 -44.20 -19.37
C LEU A 627 21.19 -44.97 -19.38
N GLN A 628 21.21 -46.24 -18.93
CA GLN A 628 22.39 -47.11 -18.96
C GLN A 628 22.47 -48.00 -20.22
N SER A 629 21.35 -48.25 -20.92
CA SER A 629 21.34 -48.84 -22.26
C SER A 629 21.83 -47.81 -23.30
N GLY A 630 23.15 -47.60 -23.33
CA GLY A 630 23.78 -46.46 -24.00
C GLY A 630 23.49 -46.31 -25.49
N GLU A 631 22.52 -45.46 -25.82
CA GLU A 631 22.45 -44.76 -27.11
C GLU A 631 23.36 -43.52 -27.09
N THR A 632 23.76 -43.06 -28.27
CA THR A 632 24.98 -42.24 -28.43
C THR A 632 24.89 -40.82 -27.88
N ALA A 633 26.02 -40.33 -27.36
CA ALA A 633 26.22 -39.00 -26.76
C ALA A 633 26.21 -37.83 -27.78
N ASP A 634 25.20 -37.79 -28.65
CA ASP A 634 24.95 -36.74 -29.65
C ASP A 634 23.55 -36.10 -29.44
N GLN A 635 22.99 -36.28 -28.24
CA GLN A 635 21.73 -35.69 -27.79
C GLN A 635 21.87 -35.02 -26.41
N MET A 636 22.67 -33.95 -26.33
CA MET A 636 22.44 -32.93 -25.30
C MET A 636 21.16 -32.16 -25.65
N GLN A 637 20.01 -32.74 -25.38
CA GLN A 637 18.72 -32.08 -25.56
C GLN A 637 18.63 -30.87 -24.61
N THR A 638 18.12 -29.75 -25.11
CA THR A 638 17.67 -28.63 -24.27
C THR A 638 16.53 -29.11 -23.37
N GLU A 639 16.73 -29.05 -22.06
CA GLU A 639 15.72 -29.38 -21.04
C GLU A 639 14.44 -28.55 -21.29
N THR A 640 13.30 -29.20 -21.53
CA THR A 640 12.08 -28.47 -21.93
C THR A 640 11.45 -27.73 -20.77
N LEU A 641 10.66 -26.70 -21.07
CA LEU A 641 9.96 -25.88 -20.06
C LEU A 641 9.14 -26.74 -19.10
N GLU A 642 8.41 -27.73 -19.62
CA GLU A 642 7.57 -28.60 -18.81
C GLU A 642 8.40 -29.56 -17.94
N HIS A 643 9.55 -30.03 -18.43
CA HIS A 643 10.49 -30.81 -17.62
C HIS A 643 11.09 -29.96 -16.49
N LEU A 644 11.48 -28.72 -16.78
CA LEU A 644 11.97 -27.78 -15.77
C LEU A 644 10.92 -27.48 -14.68
N ILE A 645 9.66 -27.26 -15.06
CA ILE A 645 8.56 -27.03 -14.11
C ILE A 645 8.29 -28.31 -13.28
N LEU A 646 8.26 -29.50 -13.89
CA LEU A 646 8.09 -30.77 -13.17
C LEU A 646 9.24 -31.04 -12.18
N LYS A 647 10.47 -30.72 -12.56
CA LYS A 647 11.68 -30.82 -11.74
C LYS A 647 11.62 -29.86 -10.54
N GLN A 648 11.24 -28.59 -10.76
CA GLN A 648 10.98 -27.64 -9.68
C GLN A 648 9.85 -28.10 -8.74
N MET A 649 8.76 -28.63 -9.30
CA MET A 649 7.64 -29.19 -8.55
C MET A 649 8.09 -30.37 -7.66
N GLN A 650 8.90 -31.29 -8.18
CA GLN A 650 9.49 -32.39 -7.41
C GLN A 650 10.38 -31.87 -6.27
N THR A 651 11.26 -30.89 -6.52
CA THR A 651 12.09 -30.28 -5.47
C THR A 651 11.23 -29.61 -4.39
N ALA A 652 10.19 -28.87 -4.76
CA ALA A 652 9.25 -28.22 -3.84
C ALA A 652 8.43 -29.22 -3.02
N MET A 653 8.12 -30.40 -3.58
CA MET A 653 7.40 -31.49 -2.89
C MET A 653 8.30 -32.30 -1.96
N LEU A 654 9.58 -32.49 -2.29
CA LEU A 654 10.55 -33.23 -1.47
C LEU A 654 11.07 -32.44 -0.26
N GLY A 655 10.85 -31.11 -0.22
CA GLY A 655 11.20 -30.27 0.94
C GLY A 655 12.71 -30.23 1.25
N SER A 656 13.55 -30.48 0.24
CA SER A 656 15.00 -30.60 0.40
C SER A 656 15.64 -29.30 0.89
N SER A 657 16.21 -29.31 2.10
CA SER A 657 16.77 -28.13 2.78
C SER A 657 17.98 -27.48 2.08
N GLU A 658 18.54 -28.13 1.06
CA GLU A 658 19.61 -27.57 0.20
C GLU A 658 19.06 -26.67 -0.92
N ALA A 659 17.78 -26.80 -1.27
CA ALA A 659 17.11 -25.92 -2.22
C ALA A 659 16.52 -24.71 -1.48
N GLY A 660 17.18 -23.55 -1.62
CA GLY A 660 16.63 -22.29 -1.11
C GLY A 660 15.26 -21.99 -1.73
N ILE A 661 14.30 -21.56 -0.91
CA ILE A 661 12.98 -21.13 -1.38
C ILE A 661 13.18 -20.01 -2.41
N ALA A 662 12.66 -20.20 -3.63
CA ALA A 662 12.75 -19.21 -4.68
C ALA A 662 12.02 -17.93 -4.26
N THR A 663 12.68 -16.79 -4.41
CA THR A 663 12.16 -15.45 -4.11
C THR A 663 12.11 -14.60 -5.38
N GLY A 664 11.35 -13.50 -5.40
CA GLY A 664 11.33 -12.60 -6.57
C GLY A 664 12.71 -12.13 -7.04
N PRO A 665 13.63 -11.74 -6.13
CA PRO A 665 15.02 -11.42 -6.48
C PRO A 665 15.80 -12.55 -7.19
N SER A 666 15.42 -13.82 -7.02
CA SER A 666 16.05 -14.95 -7.74
C SER A 666 15.61 -15.07 -9.22
N LEU A 667 14.61 -14.28 -9.65
CA LEU A 667 14.16 -14.17 -11.04
C LEU A 667 14.73 -12.93 -11.76
N LEU A 668 15.58 -12.13 -11.10
CA LEU A 668 16.36 -11.06 -11.75
C LEU A 668 17.40 -11.65 -12.69
N GLN A 669 17.51 -11.10 -13.89
CA GLN A 669 18.51 -11.48 -14.90
C GLN A 669 19.81 -10.67 -14.73
N GLU A 670 20.89 -11.12 -15.38
CA GLU A 670 22.20 -10.48 -15.29
C GLU A 670 22.16 -9.04 -15.86
N GLY A 671 22.50 -8.06 -15.02
CA GLY A 671 22.47 -6.63 -15.37
C GLY A 671 21.15 -5.91 -15.04
N GLU A 672 20.15 -6.59 -14.49
CA GLU A 672 18.95 -5.91 -13.97
C GLU A 672 19.23 -5.15 -12.65
N GLU A 673 18.61 -3.98 -12.47
CA GLU A 673 18.71 -3.24 -11.22
C GLU A 673 17.76 -3.82 -10.17
N ASN A 674 18.31 -4.36 -9.08
CA ASN A 674 17.54 -4.72 -7.91
C ASN A 674 17.11 -3.46 -7.13
N VAL A 675 15.89 -2.99 -7.37
CA VAL A 675 15.27 -1.88 -6.64
C VAL A 675 14.76 -2.25 -5.24
N GLY A 676 14.85 -3.52 -4.84
CA GLY A 676 14.23 -4.04 -3.62
C GLY A 676 12.82 -4.60 -3.84
N GLN A 677 12.37 -5.40 -2.87
CA GLN A 677 11.01 -5.95 -2.84
C GLN A 677 10.06 -4.95 -2.16
N PHE A 678 8.79 -4.95 -2.56
CA PHE A 678 7.79 -4.00 -2.07
C PHE A 678 6.55 -4.73 -1.53
N LEU A 679 6.12 -4.38 -0.32
CA LEU A 679 4.87 -4.85 0.27
C LEU A 679 3.99 -3.67 0.69
N TYR A 680 2.69 -3.80 0.51
CA TYR A 680 1.69 -2.93 1.09
C TYR A 680 0.44 -3.73 1.46
N LEU A 681 -0.32 -3.24 2.43
CA LEU A 681 -1.48 -3.94 2.96
C LEU A 681 -2.65 -3.90 1.98
N GLU A 682 -3.53 -4.89 2.10
CA GLU A 682 -4.85 -4.87 1.48
C GLU A 682 -5.75 -3.77 2.08
N GLY A 683 -5.79 -3.68 3.40
CA GLY A 683 -6.48 -2.63 4.17
C GLY A 683 -5.85 -2.48 5.55
N ILE A 684 -6.04 -1.34 6.23
CA ILE A 684 -5.55 -1.22 7.62
C ILE A 684 -6.30 -2.13 8.61
N GLU A 685 -7.49 -2.62 8.22
CA GLU A 685 -8.26 -3.62 8.98
C GLU A 685 -7.98 -5.07 8.53
N TYR A 686 -7.41 -5.27 7.34
CA TYR A 686 -7.15 -6.58 6.72
C TYR A 686 -5.65 -6.74 6.47
N ILE A 687 -4.95 -7.34 7.44
CA ILE A 687 -3.50 -7.30 7.57
C ILE A 687 -2.85 -8.43 6.73
N MET A 688 -2.90 -8.28 5.42
CA MET A 688 -2.34 -9.21 4.42
C MET A 688 -1.51 -8.42 3.41
N TRP A 689 -0.33 -8.93 3.04
CA TRP A 689 0.61 -8.21 2.18
C TRP A 689 0.36 -8.53 0.69
N ASN A 690 0.20 -7.49 -0.13
CA ASN A 690 0.01 -7.59 -1.58
C ASN A 690 -1.11 -8.57 -1.98
N THR A 691 -2.28 -8.53 -1.31
CA THR A 691 -3.43 -9.36 -1.68
C THR A 691 -3.76 -9.19 -3.16
N TYR A 692 -3.65 -10.28 -3.91
CA TYR A 692 -3.29 -10.23 -5.32
C TYR A 692 -4.50 -10.11 -6.25
N ASP A 693 -5.63 -10.66 -5.84
CA ASP A 693 -6.93 -10.47 -6.48
C ASP A 693 -7.46 -9.02 -6.31
N VAL A 694 -6.95 -8.29 -5.32
CA VAL A 694 -7.18 -6.85 -5.07
C VAL A 694 -6.13 -6.00 -5.81
N HIS A 695 -4.87 -6.42 -5.79
CA HIS A 695 -3.76 -5.80 -6.53
C HIS A 695 -4.06 -5.68 -8.03
N PHE A 696 -4.76 -6.65 -8.62
CA PHE A 696 -5.32 -6.61 -9.99
C PHE A 696 -6.00 -5.28 -10.38
N TYR A 697 -6.67 -4.63 -9.43
CA TYR A 697 -7.34 -3.34 -9.61
C TYR A 697 -6.40 -2.15 -9.35
N ALA A 698 -5.51 -2.27 -8.35
CA ALA A 698 -4.66 -1.20 -7.85
C ALA A 698 -3.34 -1.01 -8.63
N SER A 699 -2.82 -2.08 -9.24
CA SER A 699 -1.48 -2.12 -9.85
C SER A 699 -1.27 -1.14 -11.01
N PHE A 700 -2.34 -0.63 -11.62
CA PHE A 700 -2.25 0.48 -12.59
C PHE A 700 -1.56 1.73 -12.02
N ALA A 701 -1.69 2.00 -10.72
CA ALA A 701 -1.00 3.11 -10.07
C ALA A 701 0.51 2.84 -9.90
N LEU A 702 0.91 1.60 -9.55
CA LEU A 702 2.32 1.22 -9.41
C LEU A 702 3.00 1.09 -10.77
N LEU A 703 2.38 0.43 -11.75
CA LEU A 703 2.92 0.29 -13.11
C LEU A 703 3.13 1.64 -13.80
N ALA A 704 2.21 2.59 -13.64
CA ALA A 704 2.31 3.91 -14.25
C ALA A 704 3.39 4.81 -13.63
N LEU A 705 3.73 4.63 -12.35
CA LEU A 705 4.57 5.55 -11.58
C LEU A 705 5.90 4.94 -11.12
N PHE A 706 5.92 3.66 -10.76
CA PHE A 706 7.07 2.92 -10.25
C PHE A 706 7.15 1.50 -10.87
N PRO A 707 7.23 1.37 -12.21
CA PRO A 707 7.16 0.08 -12.89
C PRO A 707 8.19 -0.95 -12.40
N LYS A 708 9.37 -0.55 -11.91
CA LYS A 708 10.34 -1.51 -11.34
C LYS A 708 9.85 -2.17 -10.04
N LEU A 709 8.98 -1.51 -9.26
CA LEU A 709 8.36 -2.09 -8.07
C LEU A 709 7.20 -3.02 -8.43
N GLU A 710 6.40 -2.66 -9.44
CA GLU A 710 5.40 -3.57 -10.01
C GLU A 710 6.08 -4.86 -10.49
N LEU A 711 7.13 -4.76 -11.32
CA LEU A 711 7.90 -5.91 -11.79
C LEU A 711 8.66 -6.67 -10.67
N ALA A 712 8.82 -6.09 -9.47
CA ALA A 712 9.33 -6.80 -8.29
C ALA A 712 8.21 -7.63 -7.64
N ILE A 713 7.02 -7.06 -7.46
CA ILE A 713 5.84 -7.78 -6.95
C ILE A 713 5.48 -8.95 -7.88
N GLN A 714 5.47 -8.73 -9.19
CA GLN A 714 5.17 -9.80 -10.15
C GLN A 714 6.22 -10.93 -10.11
N ARG A 715 7.50 -10.62 -9.83
CA ARG A 715 8.53 -11.66 -9.59
C ARG A 715 8.30 -12.40 -8.28
N ASP A 716 7.95 -11.70 -7.20
CA ASP A 716 7.64 -12.33 -5.91
C ASP A 716 6.44 -13.30 -6.03
N VAL A 717 5.38 -12.89 -6.74
CA VAL A 717 4.20 -13.72 -7.00
C VAL A 717 4.49 -14.85 -7.98
N ALA A 718 5.34 -14.65 -8.99
CA ALA A 718 5.79 -15.73 -9.89
C ALA A 718 6.60 -16.80 -9.14
N ALA A 719 7.55 -16.39 -8.29
CA ALA A 719 8.34 -17.29 -7.45
C ALA A 719 7.47 -18.05 -6.45
N ALA A 720 6.52 -17.37 -5.81
CA ALA A 720 5.54 -18.00 -4.92
C ALA A 720 4.60 -18.95 -5.68
N THR A 721 4.21 -18.66 -6.91
CA THR A 721 3.38 -19.56 -7.74
C THR A 721 4.09 -20.90 -7.99
N LEU A 722 5.41 -20.85 -8.23
CA LEU A 722 6.31 -22.00 -8.36
C LEU A 722 6.80 -22.57 -7.01
N SER A 723 6.20 -22.20 -5.88
CA SER A 723 6.50 -22.76 -4.56
C SER A 723 5.34 -23.58 -3.99
N GLN A 724 5.66 -24.48 -3.05
CA GLN A 724 4.71 -25.25 -2.27
C GLN A 724 5.01 -25.08 -0.79
N ASN A 725 3.97 -24.94 0.04
CA ASN A 725 4.07 -25.05 1.49
C ASN A 725 3.06 -26.10 1.99
N PRO A 726 3.53 -27.28 2.47
CA PRO A 726 2.67 -28.38 2.90
C PRO A 726 2.07 -28.22 4.31
N GLU A 727 2.34 -27.11 5.01
CA GLU A 727 1.76 -26.79 6.32
C GLU A 727 0.22 -26.92 6.29
N LYS A 728 -0.35 -27.61 7.27
CA LYS A 728 -1.80 -27.85 7.35
C LYS A 728 -2.54 -26.65 7.93
N VAL A 729 -3.20 -25.90 7.05
CA VAL A 729 -4.07 -24.77 7.40
C VAL A 729 -5.52 -25.25 7.51
N LYS A 730 -6.21 -24.79 8.56
CA LYS A 730 -7.65 -25.00 8.73
C LYS A 730 -8.42 -23.79 8.22
N TYR A 731 -9.38 -24.01 7.33
CA TYR A 731 -10.19 -22.92 6.76
C TYR A 731 -11.45 -22.65 7.58
N MET A 732 -11.86 -21.39 7.65
CA MET A 732 -12.92 -20.96 8.58
C MET A 732 -14.34 -21.15 8.01
N ALA A 733 -14.54 -21.06 6.70
CA ALA A 733 -15.86 -21.13 6.06
C ALA A 733 -16.48 -22.55 6.07
N ASP A 734 -15.74 -23.55 5.62
CA ASP A 734 -16.18 -24.96 5.60
C ASP A 734 -15.76 -25.72 6.87
N GLY A 735 -14.61 -25.36 7.45
CA GLY A 735 -13.98 -26.04 8.59
C GLY A 735 -12.96 -27.10 8.20
N GLY A 736 -12.65 -27.24 6.91
CA GLY A 736 -11.74 -28.22 6.33
C GLY A 736 -10.26 -27.90 6.59
N VAL A 737 -9.38 -28.79 6.12
CA VAL A 737 -7.92 -28.67 6.31
C VAL A 737 -7.21 -28.99 5.00
N GLY A 738 -6.56 -27.98 4.39
CA GLY A 738 -5.77 -28.10 3.17
C GLY A 738 -4.27 -28.04 3.43
N ILE A 739 -3.49 -27.63 2.42
CA ILE A 739 -2.09 -27.18 2.58
C ILE A 739 -2.02 -25.68 2.31
N ARG A 740 -1.15 -24.94 3.02
CA ARG A 740 -1.06 -23.48 2.93
C ARG A 740 -0.89 -22.98 1.49
N LYS A 741 -0.03 -23.64 0.70
CA LYS A 741 0.27 -23.24 -0.68
C LYS A 741 0.49 -24.45 -1.58
N VAL A 742 -0.35 -24.61 -2.60
CA VAL A 742 -0.25 -25.63 -3.65
C VAL A 742 0.63 -25.11 -4.80
N PHE A 743 1.50 -25.94 -5.38
CA PHE A 743 2.31 -25.56 -6.55
C PHE A 743 1.41 -25.26 -7.77
N GLY A 744 1.71 -24.21 -8.53
CA GLY A 744 0.92 -23.80 -9.71
C GLY A 744 -0.37 -23.01 -9.38
N ALA A 745 -0.86 -23.05 -8.15
CA ALA A 745 -1.81 -22.06 -7.65
C ALA A 745 -1.07 -20.74 -7.38
N VAL A 746 -1.61 -19.62 -7.85
CA VAL A 746 -1.15 -18.27 -7.47
C VAL A 746 -1.56 -18.01 -6.02
N PRO A 747 -0.70 -17.45 -5.16
CA PRO A 747 -1.09 -17.10 -3.80
C PRO A 747 -2.14 -15.97 -3.78
N HIS A 748 -3.05 -16.01 -2.81
CA HIS A 748 -3.95 -14.92 -2.49
C HIS A 748 -3.18 -13.69 -2.01
N ASP A 749 -2.21 -13.90 -1.12
CA ASP A 749 -1.39 -12.85 -0.52
C ASP A 749 0.05 -13.34 -0.30
N LEU A 750 1.00 -12.41 -0.25
CA LEU A 750 2.41 -12.70 0.04
C LEU A 750 2.68 -12.97 1.52
N GLY A 751 1.66 -13.18 2.35
CA GLY A 751 1.74 -13.54 3.76
C GLY A 751 1.40 -12.41 4.72
N GLN A 752 1.74 -12.62 5.99
CA GLN A 752 1.55 -11.63 7.08
C GLN A 752 2.77 -11.56 8.01
N HIS A 753 3.18 -12.71 8.58
CA HIS A 753 4.19 -12.77 9.65
C HIS A 753 5.60 -13.16 9.20
N ASP A 754 5.74 -13.82 8.05
CA ASP A 754 6.99 -14.04 7.32
C ASP A 754 6.69 -13.90 5.83
N PRO A 755 6.57 -12.67 5.32
CA PRO A 755 6.15 -12.46 3.94
C PRO A 755 7.17 -13.05 2.94
N TRP A 756 6.71 -13.29 1.72
CA TRP A 756 7.41 -14.04 0.67
C TRP A 756 7.65 -15.54 0.95
N VAL A 757 7.53 -15.98 2.21
CA VAL A 757 7.78 -17.36 2.64
C VAL A 757 6.51 -18.04 3.15
N GLU A 758 5.87 -17.46 4.18
CA GLU A 758 4.55 -17.88 4.68
C GLU A 758 3.44 -17.14 3.94
N VAL A 759 3.41 -17.32 2.61
CA VAL A 759 2.35 -16.83 1.71
C VAL A 759 1.00 -17.49 2.00
N ASN A 760 -0.11 -16.90 1.57
CA ASN A 760 -1.47 -17.26 1.98
C ASN A 760 -1.64 -17.19 3.52
N ALA A 761 -1.65 -15.96 4.05
CA ALA A 761 -2.12 -15.68 5.39
C ALA A 761 -3.66 -15.75 5.49
N TYR A 762 -4.38 -15.39 4.42
CA TYR A 762 -5.84 -15.55 4.34
C TYR A 762 -6.25 -17.02 4.56
N ASN A 763 -7.25 -17.23 5.41
CA ASN A 763 -7.68 -18.56 5.84
C ASN A 763 -9.21 -18.73 5.97
N ILE A 764 -10.02 -17.84 5.40
CA ILE A 764 -11.48 -18.02 5.43
C ILE A 764 -11.88 -19.14 4.45
N HIS A 765 -11.36 -19.10 3.23
CA HIS A 765 -11.52 -20.13 2.18
C HIS A 765 -10.16 -20.71 1.76
N ASP A 766 -10.17 -21.90 1.15
CA ASP A 766 -9.00 -22.43 0.44
C ASP A 766 -8.82 -21.71 -0.90
N THR A 767 -7.83 -20.82 -0.96
CA THR A 767 -7.56 -19.98 -2.13
C THR A 767 -6.88 -20.74 -3.27
N SER A 768 -6.39 -21.96 -3.04
CA SER A 768 -5.89 -22.82 -4.13
C SER A 768 -7.01 -23.35 -5.03
N HIS A 769 -8.28 -23.21 -4.61
CA HIS A 769 -9.46 -23.50 -5.41
C HIS A 769 -10.08 -22.26 -6.06
N TRP A 770 -9.52 -21.06 -5.89
CA TRP A 770 -10.09 -19.84 -6.46
C TRP A 770 -9.89 -19.76 -7.97
N LYS A 771 -10.89 -19.20 -8.67
CA LYS A 771 -11.00 -19.21 -10.14
C LYS A 771 -10.48 -17.94 -10.81
N ASP A 772 -10.19 -16.89 -10.05
CA ASP A 772 -9.76 -15.58 -10.56
C ASP A 772 -8.26 -15.31 -10.36
N LEU A 773 -7.63 -15.75 -9.27
CA LEU A 773 -6.20 -15.51 -8.96
C LEU A 773 -5.24 -15.86 -10.12
N ASN A 774 -5.31 -17.10 -10.63
CA ASN A 774 -4.46 -17.53 -11.75
C ASN A 774 -4.70 -16.70 -13.03
N PRO A 775 -5.94 -16.51 -13.52
CA PRO A 775 -6.21 -15.57 -14.62
C PRO A 775 -5.71 -14.14 -14.39
N LYS A 776 -5.89 -13.57 -13.18
CA LYS A 776 -5.44 -12.23 -12.82
C LYS A 776 -3.92 -12.08 -12.85
N PHE A 777 -3.18 -13.14 -12.52
CA PHE A 777 -1.71 -13.17 -12.62
C PHE A 777 -1.25 -13.13 -14.07
N VAL A 778 -1.80 -14.02 -14.91
CA VAL A 778 -1.48 -14.10 -16.34
C VAL A 778 -1.79 -12.77 -17.05
N LEU A 779 -2.90 -12.12 -16.66
CA LEU A 779 -3.31 -10.81 -17.19
C LEU A 779 -2.41 -9.65 -16.75
N GLN A 780 -2.04 -9.57 -15.47
CA GLN A 780 -1.14 -8.52 -14.97
C GLN A 780 0.26 -8.67 -15.56
N VAL A 781 0.85 -9.86 -15.48
CA VAL A 781 2.17 -10.13 -16.06
C VAL A 781 2.22 -9.76 -17.54
N TYR A 782 1.21 -10.11 -18.33
CA TYR A 782 1.17 -9.73 -19.75
C TYR A 782 1.02 -8.21 -19.97
N ARG A 783 0.10 -7.55 -19.23
CA ARG A 783 -0.06 -6.08 -19.24
C ARG A 783 1.29 -5.40 -18.98
N ASP A 784 2.05 -5.90 -18.01
CA ASP A 784 3.30 -5.29 -17.54
C ASP A 784 4.43 -5.50 -18.53
N VAL A 785 4.54 -6.71 -19.11
CA VAL A 785 5.46 -7.02 -20.21
C VAL A 785 5.22 -6.09 -21.40
N VAL A 786 3.96 -5.89 -21.82
CA VAL A 786 3.68 -5.00 -22.97
C VAL A 786 3.88 -3.53 -22.60
N ALA A 787 3.47 -3.10 -21.41
CA ALA A 787 3.64 -1.72 -20.96
C ALA A 787 5.12 -1.30 -20.86
N THR A 788 5.97 -2.15 -20.30
CA THR A 788 7.41 -1.88 -20.12
C THR A 788 8.25 -2.23 -21.35
N GLY A 789 7.78 -3.17 -22.18
CA GLY A 789 8.55 -3.78 -23.27
C GLY A 789 9.57 -4.82 -22.80
N ASP A 790 9.55 -5.21 -21.52
CA ASP A 790 10.59 -6.04 -20.91
C ASP A 790 10.46 -7.54 -21.27
N ARG A 791 11.20 -7.94 -22.31
CA ARG A 791 11.36 -9.33 -22.73
C ARG A 791 12.24 -10.19 -21.80
N GLN A 792 13.04 -9.60 -20.91
CA GLN A 792 13.83 -10.37 -19.93
C GLN A 792 12.94 -10.80 -18.78
N PHE A 793 12.22 -9.86 -18.18
CA PHE A 793 11.14 -10.15 -17.22
C PHE A 793 10.14 -11.16 -17.79
N ALA A 794 9.66 -10.98 -19.03
CA ALA A 794 8.73 -11.90 -19.68
C ALA A 794 9.23 -13.36 -19.70
N LYS A 795 10.52 -13.57 -19.98
CA LYS A 795 11.15 -14.90 -19.99
C LYS A 795 11.34 -15.46 -18.59
N ALA A 796 11.72 -14.61 -17.63
CA ALA A 796 11.96 -15.02 -16.24
C ALA A 796 10.67 -15.53 -15.55
N VAL A 797 9.50 -14.93 -15.84
CA VAL A 797 8.23 -15.33 -15.23
C VAL A 797 7.36 -16.26 -16.10
N TRP A 798 7.75 -16.55 -17.35
CA TRP A 798 7.02 -17.49 -18.22
C TRP A 798 6.76 -18.88 -17.59
N PRO A 799 7.71 -19.51 -16.86
CA PRO A 799 7.44 -20.80 -16.22
C PRO A 799 6.30 -20.75 -15.19
N ALA A 800 6.18 -19.63 -14.45
CA ALA A 800 5.08 -19.42 -13.51
C ALA A 800 3.75 -19.20 -14.24
N VAL A 801 3.74 -18.44 -15.33
CA VAL A 801 2.55 -18.21 -16.17
C VAL A 801 2.07 -19.53 -16.81
N TYR A 802 2.99 -20.34 -17.33
CA TYR A 802 2.70 -21.64 -17.90
C TYR A 802 2.15 -22.61 -16.84
N ALA A 803 2.78 -22.69 -15.66
CA ALA A 803 2.30 -23.49 -14.53
C ALA A 803 0.92 -23.03 -14.04
N ALA A 804 0.66 -21.72 -13.96
CA ALA A 804 -0.63 -21.16 -13.56
C ALA A 804 -1.75 -21.53 -14.56
N MET A 805 -1.48 -21.50 -15.85
CA MET A 805 -2.44 -21.94 -16.89
C MET A 805 -2.65 -23.46 -16.86
N ALA A 806 -1.61 -24.25 -16.62
CA ALA A 806 -1.71 -25.70 -16.48
C ALA A 806 -2.47 -26.13 -15.21
N TYR A 807 -2.36 -25.37 -14.13
CA TYR A 807 -3.13 -25.60 -12.89
C TYR A 807 -4.63 -25.36 -13.10
N MET A 808 -5.02 -24.34 -13.88
CA MET A 808 -6.43 -24.01 -14.13
C MET A 808 -7.19 -25.03 -14.98
N ASP A 809 -6.48 -25.87 -15.75
CA ASP A 809 -7.07 -26.96 -16.53
C ASP A 809 -7.88 -27.96 -15.67
N GLN A 810 -7.64 -28.01 -14.36
CA GLN A 810 -8.42 -28.86 -13.45
C GLN A 810 -9.86 -28.40 -13.20
N PHE A 811 -10.17 -27.13 -13.49
CA PHE A 811 -11.49 -26.52 -13.30
C PHE A 811 -12.34 -26.44 -14.57
N ASP A 812 -11.83 -26.97 -15.70
CA ASP A 812 -12.54 -27.23 -16.96
C ASP A 812 -12.99 -28.71 -16.93
N ARG A 813 -14.16 -28.99 -16.33
CA ARG A 813 -14.60 -30.37 -16.00
C ARG A 813 -15.45 -30.98 -17.09
N ASP A 814 -16.33 -30.21 -17.74
CA ASP A 814 -17.08 -30.69 -18.91
C ASP A 814 -16.21 -30.78 -20.18
N ARG A 815 -14.99 -30.22 -20.13
CA ARG A 815 -13.98 -30.16 -21.21
C ARG A 815 -14.42 -29.32 -22.42
N ASP A 816 -15.39 -28.42 -22.25
CA ASP A 816 -15.73 -27.43 -23.26
C ASP A 816 -14.77 -26.23 -23.32
N GLY A 817 -13.73 -26.19 -22.46
CA GLY A 817 -12.62 -25.25 -22.54
C GLY A 817 -12.73 -24.08 -21.56
N LEU A 818 -13.84 -23.99 -20.82
CA LEU A 818 -14.18 -22.90 -19.93
C LEU A 818 -14.33 -23.41 -18.48
N ILE A 819 -13.67 -22.72 -17.55
CA ILE A 819 -13.67 -23.11 -16.14
C ILE A 819 -15.03 -22.90 -15.45
N GLU A 820 -15.35 -23.75 -14.48
CA GLU A 820 -16.58 -23.64 -13.67
C GLU A 820 -16.30 -23.36 -12.18
N ASN A 821 -17.06 -22.42 -11.62
CA ASN A 821 -17.12 -22.09 -10.20
C ASN A 821 -17.97 -23.11 -9.40
N ASP A 822 -17.63 -23.30 -8.12
CA ASP A 822 -17.98 -24.50 -7.35
C ASP A 822 -19.18 -24.37 -6.39
N GLY A 823 -19.98 -23.30 -6.50
CA GLY A 823 -21.14 -23.04 -5.65
C GLY A 823 -20.83 -22.40 -4.29
N PHE A 824 -19.55 -22.23 -3.97
CA PHE A 824 -19.06 -21.44 -2.85
C PHE A 824 -18.33 -20.17 -3.35
N PRO A 825 -17.95 -19.23 -2.46
CA PRO A 825 -17.12 -18.10 -2.84
C PRO A 825 -15.68 -18.54 -3.15
N ASP A 826 -15.38 -18.69 -4.44
CA ASP A 826 -14.10 -19.15 -4.98
C ASP A 826 -13.43 -18.09 -5.86
N GLN A 827 -13.51 -16.82 -5.43
CA GLN A 827 -12.93 -15.63 -6.09
C GLN A 827 -13.08 -14.39 -5.17
N THR A 828 -12.50 -13.24 -5.55
CA THR A 828 -12.44 -11.97 -4.76
C THR A 828 -13.72 -11.55 -4.02
N TYR A 829 -14.92 -11.82 -4.56
CA TYR A 829 -16.19 -11.66 -3.84
C TYR A 829 -16.40 -12.85 -2.88
N ASP A 830 -15.58 -12.92 -1.83
CA ASP A 830 -15.41 -14.06 -0.92
C ASP A 830 -16.62 -14.39 0.00
N THR A 831 -17.75 -13.72 -0.18
CA THR A 831 -19.05 -14.07 0.44
C THR A 831 -20.17 -14.29 -0.59
N TRP A 832 -19.90 -14.11 -1.89
CA TRP A 832 -20.89 -14.24 -2.96
C TRP A 832 -20.65 -15.53 -3.76
N SER A 833 -21.45 -16.56 -3.47
CA SER A 833 -21.38 -17.87 -4.16
C SER A 833 -21.70 -17.77 -5.65
N VAL A 834 -20.90 -18.48 -6.46
CA VAL A 834 -21.00 -18.54 -7.92
C VAL A 834 -21.16 -20.01 -8.36
N HIS A 835 -22.09 -20.31 -9.28
CA HIS A 835 -22.38 -21.69 -9.71
C HIS A 835 -22.15 -21.91 -11.21
N GLY A 836 -21.24 -22.82 -11.56
CA GLY A 836 -20.95 -23.14 -12.95
C GLY A 836 -20.11 -22.06 -13.63
N VAL A 837 -20.35 -21.80 -14.90
CA VAL A 837 -19.63 -20.75 -15.64
C VAL A 837 -20.14 -19.38 -15.19
N SER A 838 -19.24 -18.43 -14.96
CA SER A 838 -19.58 -17.07 -14.48
C SER A 838 -19.05 -15.97 -15.38
N ALA A 839 -19.73 -14.81 -15.38
CA ALA A 839 -19.30 -13.67 -16.18
C ALA A 839 -17.90 -13.19 -15.76
N TYR A 840 -17.69 -13.07 -14.44
CA TYR A 840 -16.43 -12.64 -13.86
C TYR A 840 -15.27 -13.61 -14.15
N CYS A 841 -15.33 -14.85 -13.64
CA CYS A 841 -14.20 -15.77 -13.75
C CYS A 841 -14.03 -16.30 -15.17
N GLY A 842 -15.13 -16.57 -15.88
CA GLY A 842 -15.10 -17.00 -17.28
C GLY A 842 -14.53 -15.92 -18.21
N GLY A 843 -14.91 -14.66 -18.00
CA GLY A 843 -14.37 -13.52 -18.76
C GLY A 843 -12.88 -13.33 -18.50
N LEU A 844 -12.44 -13.40 -17.25
CA LEU A 844 -11.02 -13.37 -16.88
C LEU A 844 -10.24 -14.54 -17.49
N TRP A 845 -10.76 -15.76 -17.46
CA TRP A 845 -10.14 -16.95 -18.07
C TRP A 845 -9.93 -16.81 -19.58
N ILE A 846 -10.93 -16.32 -20.31
CA ILE A 846 -10.84 -16.10 -21.76
C ILE A 846 -9.80 -15.02 -22.08
N ALA A 847 -9.76 -13.94 -21.30
CA ALA A 847 -8.72 -12.92 -21.43
C ALA A 847 -7.32 -13.49 -21.09
N ALA A 848 -7.20 -14.33 -20.07
CA ALA A 848 -5.94 -14.98 -19.68
C ALA A 848 -5.44 -15.97 -20.74
N LEU A 849 -6.32 -16.74 -21.39
CA LEU A 849 -5.97 -17.58 -22.54
C LEU A 849 -5.42 -16.74 -23.71
N GLN A 850 -6.01 -15.58 -23.97
CA GLN A 850 -5.55 -14.65 -25.00
C GLN A 850 -4.19 -14.01 -24.63
N ALA A 851 -4.01 -13.62 -23.37
CA ALA A 851 -2.76 -13.08 -22.85
C ALA A 851 -1.63 -14.13 -22.87
N ALA A 852 -1.88 -15.35 -22.38
CA ALA A 852 -0.92 -16.46 -22.43
C ALA A 852 -0.52 -16.81 -23.87
N ALA A 853 -1.47 -16.82 -24.81
CA ALA A 853 -1.19 -17.01 -26.23
C ALA A 853 -0.26 -15.94 -26.82
N ALA A 854 -0.46 -14.67 -26.45
CA ALA A 854 0.36 -13.55 -26.90
C ALA A 854 1.73 -13.52 -26.20
N MET A 855 1.79 -13.88 -24.92
CA MET A 855 3.03 -13.97 -24.14
C MET A 855 3.93 -15.10 -24.63
N ALA A 856 3.35 -16.28 -24.91
CA ALA A 856 4.04 -17.40 -25.54
C ALA A 856 4.72 -16.96 -26.86
N ASP A 857 4.03 -16.15 -27.67
CA ASP A 857 4.60 -15.59 -28.89
C ASP A 857 5.78 -14.61 -28.64
N LEU A 858 5.81 -13.90 -27.50
CA LEU A 858 6.90 -12.98 -27.10
C LEU A 858 8.13 -13.69 -26.52
N VAL A 859 7.96 -14.88 -25.95
CA VAL A 859 9.06 -15.73 -25.42
C VAL A 859 9.49 -16.84 -26.39
N ASP A 860 8.89 -16.85 -27.58
CA ASP A 860 9.13 -17.77 -28.71
C ASP A 860 8.62 -19.23 -28.53
N ASP A 861 7.71 -19.45 -27.59
CA ASP A 861 7.01 -20.72 -27.33
C ASP A 861 5.81 -20.91 -28.28
N LYS A 862 6.07 -21.44 -29.48
CA LYS A 862 5.04 -21.52 -30.55
C LYS A 862 4.03 -22.67 -30.36
N ASP A 863 4.40 -23.71 -29.62
CA ASP A 863 3.50 -24.81 -29.27
C ASP A 863 2.41 -24.29 -28.31
N ALA A 864 2.82 -23.65 -27.21
CA ALA A 864 1.91 -23.07 -26.24
C ALA A 864 1.05 -21.94 -26.85
N ALA A 865 1.66 -21.06 -27.67
CA ALA A 865 0.95 -20.01 -28.37
C ALA A 865 -0.18 -20.57 -29.24
N THR A 866 0.03 -21.70 -29.93
CA THR A 866 -0.98 -22.34 -30.78
C THR A 866 -2.08 -23.00 -29.93
N TYR A 867 -1.71 -23.70 -28.86
CA TYR A 867 -2.65 -24.37 -27.96
C TYR A 867 -3.60 -23.38 -27.26
N PHE A 868 -3.07 -22.30 -26.68
CA PHE A 868 -3.90 -21.31 -25.99
C PHE A 868 -4.83 -20.53 -26.95
N LYS A 869 -4.44 -20.31 -28.22
CA LYS A 869 -5.35 -19.77 -29.27
C LYS A 869 -6.52 -20.71 -29.57
N GLY A 870 -6.26 -22.02 -29.60
CA GLY A 870 -7.29 -23.05 -29.73
C GLY A 870 -8.28 -23.04 -28.56
N LYS A 871 -7.79 -23.12 -27.31
CA LYS A 871 -8.65 -23.04 -26.11
C LYS A 871 -9.41 -21.70 -26.01
N PHE A 872 -8.79 -20.56 -26.35
CA PHE A 872 -9.43 -19.24 -26.37
C PHE A 872 -10.70 -19.22 -27.24
N ASN A 873 -10.59 -19.69 -28.49
CA ASN A 873 -11.72 -19.72 -29.42
C ASN A 873 -12.86 -20.61 -28.89
N GLN A 874 -12.52 -21.76 -28.32
CA GLN A 874 -13.49 -22.70 -27.76
C GLN A 874 -14.21 -22.09 -26.54
N ALA A 875 -13.44 -21.58 -25.57
CA ALA A 875 -13.95 -21.01 -24.31
C ALA A 875 -14.86 -19.78 -24.54
N ARG A 876 -14.51 -18.89 -25.48
CA ARG A 876 -15.35 -17.73 -25.84
C ARG A 876 -16.72 -18.16 -26.36
N ASP A 877 -16.74 -19.12 -27.29
CA ASP A 877 -17.98 -19.58 -27.92
C ASP A 877 -18.88 -20.37 -26.95
N VAL A 878 -18.29 -20.93 -25.89
CA VAL A 878 -19.02 -21.43 -24.72
C VAL A 878 -19.59 -20.29 -23.89
N TYR A 879 -18.76 -19.33 -23.47
CA TYR A 879 -19.14 -18.26 -22.56
C TYR A 879 -20.32 -17.44 -23.09
N GLU A 880 -20.26 -17.04 -24.37
CA GLU A 880 -21.37 -16.36 -25.03
C GLU A 880 -22.64 -17.23 -25.01
N ARG A 881 -22.52 -18.54 -25.26
CA ARG A 881 -23.65 -19.48 -25.27
C ARG A 881 -24.24 -19.79 -23.89
N LYS A 882 -23.41 -19.86 -22.84
CA LYS A 882 -23.83 -20.16 -21.45
C LYS A 882 -24.39 -18.89 -20.74
N LEU A 883 -23.97 -17.67 -21.09
CA LEU A 883 -24.27 -16.45 -20.31
C LEU A 883 -24.95 -15.27 -21.03
N TRP A 884 -24.82 -15.11 -22.36
CA TRP A 884 -25.39 -13.93 -23.04
C TRP A 884 -26.92 -14.02 -23.14
N ASN A 885 -27.63 -13.13 -22.44
CA ASN A 885 -29.09 -13.17 -22.36
C ASN A 885 -29.82 -12.30 -23.41
N GLY A 886 -29.08 -11.58 -24.26
CA GLY A 886 -29.62 -10.66 -25.27
C GLY A 886 -29.44 -9.17 -24.92
N GLU A 887 -29.18 -8.83 -23.66
CA GLU A 887 -28.92 -7.46 -23.20
C GLU A 887 -27.58 -7.32 -22.44
N TYR A 888 -27.21 -8.34 -21.65
CA TYR A 888 -26.01 -8.37 -20.81
C TYR A 888 -25.57 -9.84 -20.57
N PHE A 889 -24.51 -10.04 -19.80
CA PHE A 889 -24.08 -11.38 -19.37
C PHE A 889 -24.66 -11.71 -18.00
N ASN A 890 -25.32 -12.86 -17.88
CA ASN A 890 -25.77 -13.39 -16.60
C ASN A 890 -24.60 -13.55 -15.61
N TYR A 891 -24.84 -13.30 -14.32
CA TYR A 891 -23.85 -13.47 -13.24
C TYR A 891 -23.19 -14.85 -13.29
N ASP A 892 -24.02 -15.90 -13.33
CA ASP A 892 -23.58 -17.29 -13.53
C ASP A 892 -24.55 -18.10 -14.39
N SER A 893 -24.11 -19.29 -14.82
CA SER A 893 -24.89 -20.27 -15.58
C SER A 893 -25.74 -21.18 -14.68
N GLY A 894 -25.96 -20.77 -13.43
CA GLY A 894 -26.76 -21.50 -12.45
C GLY A 894 -28.27 -21.33 -12.64
N THR A 895 -29.01 -21.75 -11.61
CA THR A 895 -30.48 -21.67 -11.56
C THR A 895 -30.98 -20.97 -10.29
N SER A 896 -30.11 -20.20 -9.63
CA SER A 896 -30.44 -19.46 -8.41
C SER A 896 -31.23 -18.19 -8.72
N SER A 897 -31.74 -17.52 -7.67
CA SER A 897 -32.40 -16.22 -7.82
C SER A 897 -31.45 -15.07 -8.18
N ASN A 898 -30.13 -15.27 -8.10
CA ASN A 898 -29.11 -14.29 -8.48
C ASN A 898 -28.33 -14.65 -9.75
N SER A 899 -28.52 -15.84 -10.35
CA SER A 899 -27.87 -16.20 -11.63
C SER A 899 -28.12 -15.17 -12.75
N ASN A 900 -29.26 -14.49 -12.74
CA ASN A 900 -29.59 -13.42 -13.70
C ASN A 900 -29.30 -11.99 -13.20
N SER A 901 -28.61 -11.81 -12.07
CA SER A 901 -28.28 -10.47 -11.59
C SER A 901 -27.27 -9.79 -12.52
N VAL A 902 -27.44 -8.48 -12.71
CA VAL A 902 -26.47 -7.61 -13.38
C VAL A 902 -25.33 -7.37 -12.40
N GLN A 903 -24.18 -8.01 -12.63
CA GLN A 903 -22.96 -7.76 -11.87
C GLN A 903 -22.23 -6.52 -12.44
N ALA A 904 -21.74 -5.64 -11.57
CA ALA A 904 -21.01 -4.43 -11.99
C ALA A 904 -19.70 -4.78 -12.76
N ASP A 905 -19.00 -5.83 -12.33
CA ASP A 905 -17.72 -6.26 -12.88
C ASP A 905 -17.81 -7.41 -13.90
N GLN A 906 -18.99 -7.64 -14.49
CA GLN A 906 -19.27 -8.75 -15.43
C GLN A 906 -18.40 -8.75 -16.71
N LEU A 907 -17.58 -7.71 -16.92
CA LEU A 907 -16.69 -7.54 -18.06
C LEU A 907 -15.22 -7.30 -17.66
N ALA A 908 -14.82 -7.69 -16.44
CA ALA A 908 -13.43 -7.55 -15.95
C ALA A 908 -12.38 -8.04 -16.97
N GLY A 909 -12.61 -9.19 -17.62
CA GLY A 909 -11.74 -9.71 -18.69
C GLY A 909 -11.70 -8.88 -19.97
N GLN A 910 -12.85 -8.36 -20.44
CA GLN A 910 -12.93 -7.47 -21.61
C GLN A 910 -12.20 -6.14 -21.34
N TRP A 911 -12.34 -5.60 -20.12
CA TRP A 911 -11.59 -4.43 -19.66
C TRP A 911 -10.08 -4.69 -19.67
N TYR A 912 -9.62 -5.81 -19.07
CA TYR A 912 -8.19 -6.08 -18.98
C TYR A 912 -7.56 -6.43 -20.34
N ALA A 913 -8.30 -7.07 -21.25
CA ALA A 913 -7.85 -7.27 -22.62
C ALA A 913 -7.53 -5.93 -23.31
N TRP A 914 -8.48 -4.98 -23.27
CA TRP A 914 -8.26 -3.62 -23.77
C TRP A 914 -7.10 -2.90 -23.06
N ALA A 915 -7.03 -2.97 -21.73
CA ALA A 915 -5.98 -2.33 -20.95
C ALA A 915 -4.57 -2.89 -21.24
N SER A 916 -4.48 -4.14 -21.72
CA SER A 916 -3.24 -4.82 -22.09
C SER A 916 -2.90 -4.72 -23.58
N GLY A 917 -3.69 -4.00 -24.39
CA GLY A 917 -3.50 -3.89 -25.84
C GLY A 917 -3.94 -5.12 -26.65
N LEU A 918 -4.65 -6.07 -26.03
CA LEU A 918 -5.18 -7.25 -26.71
C LEU A 918 -6.43 -6.93 -27.55
N PRO A 919 -6.77 -7.75 -28.57
CA PRO A 919 -8.05 -7.63 -29.27
C PRO A 919 -9.24 -7.86 -28.31
N PRO A 920 -10.36 -7.14 -28.46
CA PRO A 920 -11.55 -7.36 -27.63
C PRO A 920 -12.06 -8.80 -27.73
N LEU A 921 -12.59 -9.32 -26.61
CA LEU A 921 -13.07 -10.70 -26.50
C LEU A 921 -14.40 -10.89 -27.24
N PHE A 922 -15.25 -9.88 -27.17
CA PHE A 922 -16.61 -9.84 -27.72
C PHE A 922 -16.76 -8.70 -28.74
N ASP A 923 -17.88 -8.68 -29.47
CA ASP A 923 -18.22 -7.55 -30.32
C ASP A 923 -18.63 -6.29 -29.52
N ASP A 924 -18.38 -5.13 -30.13
CA ASP A 924 -18.76 -3.79 -29.68
C ASP A 924 -20.20 -3.69 -29.12
N TYR A 925 -21.14 -4.44 -29.69
CA TYR A 925 -22.54 -4.36 -29.29
C TYR A 925 -22.77 -5.08 -27.96
N LYS A 926 -22.28 -6.32 -27.78
CA LYS A 926 -22.38 -7.02 -26.49
C LYS A 926 -21.69 -6.24 -25.37
N ALA A 927 -20.48 -5.76 -25.62
CA ALA A 927 -19.70 -5.03 -24.63
C ALA A 927 -20.40 -3.73 -24.18
N ARG A 928 -20.79 -2.87 -25.12
CA ARG A 928 -21.51 -1.62 -24.81
C ARG A 928 -22.89 -1.87 -24.21
N SER A 929 -23.62 -2.89 -24.65
CA SER A 929 -24.94 -3.23 -24.11
C SER A 929 -24.85 -3.67 -22.64
N ALA A 930 -23.88 -4.53 -22.31
CA ALA A 930 -23.64 -4.97 -20.94
C ALA A 930 -23.19 -3.81 -20.03
N LEU A 931 -22.26 -2.95 -20.47
CA LEU A 931 -21.84 -1.78 -19.70
C LEU A 931 -22.97 -0.74 -19.56
N GLN A 932 -23.81 -0.55 -20.59
CA GLN A 932 -24.97 0.34 -20.51
C GLN A 932 -26.01 -0.22 -19.54
N LYS A 933 -26.17 -1.56 -19.47
CA LYS A 933 -26.99 -2.21 -18.44
C LYS A 933 -26.45 -1.94 -17.03
N VAL A 934 -25.15 -2.11 -16.79
CA VAL A 934 -24.48 -1.78 -15.52
C VAL A 934 -24.68 -0.30 -15.17
N PHE A 935 -24.58 0.60 -16.14
CA PHE A 935 -24.84 2.02 -15.92
C PHE A 935 -26.31 2.30 -15.56
N ASP A 936 -27.27 1.84 -16.35
CA ASP A 936 -28.71 2.11 -16.16
C ASP A 936 -29.33 1.42 -14.92
N PHE A 937 -28.62 0.42 -14.37
CA PHE A 937 -29.02 -0.33 -13.18
C PHE A 937 -28.09 0.00 -12.01
N ASN A 938 -26.93 -0.65 -11.96
CA ASN A 938 -25.99 -0.64 -10.83
C ASN A 938 -25.50 0.76 -10.43
N VAL A 939 -25.45 1.72 -11.37
CA VAL A 939 -25.11 3.13 -11.10
C VAL A 939 -26.38 3.99 -10.97
N MET A 940 -27.18 4.11 -12.03
CA MET A 940 -28.23 5.14 -12.08
C MET A 940 -29.44 4.88 -11.18
N LYS A 941 -29.70 3.62 -10.77
CA LYS A 941 -30.73 3.33 -9.75
C LYS A 941 -30.22 3.57 -8.33
N VAL A 942 -28.89 3.61 -8.13
CA VAL A 942 -28.24 3.88 -6.84
C VAL A 942 -28.14 5.39 -6.64
N LYS A 943 -29.15 5.96 -5.96
CA LYS A 943 -29.22 7.40 -5.60
C LYS A 943 -29.09 8.37 -6.80
N GLY A 944 -29.36 7.90 -8.02
CA GLY A 944 -29.17 8.66 -9.26
C GLY A 944 -27.72 8.77 -9.72
N GLY A 945 -26.92 7.72 -9.56
CA GLY A 945 -25.50 7.66 -9.93
C GLY A 945 -24.53 8.31 -8.94
N LYS A 946 -25.05 8.91 -7.86
CA LYS A 946 -24.27 9.71 -6.90
C LYS A 946 -23.44 8.94 -5.89
N TRP A 947 -23.49 7.60 -5.89
CA TRP A 947 -22.94 6.76 -4.82
C TRP A 947 -21.92 5.71 -5.31
N GLY A 948 -21.69 5.61 -6.62
CA GLY A 948 -20.91 4.54 -7.26
C GLY A 948 -21.79 3.40 -7.81
N ALA A 949 -21.19 2.27 -8.17
CA ALA A 949 -21.87 1.10 -8.74
C ALA A 949 -22.11 0.02 -7.67
N ALA A 950 -23.37 -0.35 -7.41
CA ALA A 950 -23.68 -1.51 -6.55
C ALA A 950 -23.26 -2.81 -7.25
N ASN A 951 -22.61 -3.73 -6.53
CA ASN A 951 -22.00 -4.93 -7.10
C ASN A 951 -23.01 -5.83 -7.83
N GLY A 952 -24.19 -6.07 -7.24
CA GLY A 952 -25.25 -6.87 -7.84
C GLY A 952 -26.59 -6.13 -7.90
N MET A 953 -27.29 -6.26 -9.03
CA MET A 953 -28.64 -5.74 -9.17
C MET A 953 -29.54 -6.69 -9.97
N HIS A 954 -30.70 -7.04 -9.43
CA HIS A 954 -31.65 -7.91 -10.11
C HIS A 954 -32.26 -7.22 -11.36
N PRO A 955 -32.75 -7.98 -12.36
CA PRO A 955 -33.31 -7.41 -13.61
C PRO A 955 -34.55 -6.53 -13.42
N ASN A 956 -35.18 -6.59 -12.24
CA ASN A 956 -36.29 -5.72 -11.84
C ASN A 956 -35.84 -4.34 -11.31
N GLY A 957 -34.53 -4.09 -11.20
CA GLY A 957 -33.96 -2.83 -10.72
C GLY A 957 -33.85 -2.68 -9.20
N LYS A 958 -34.03 -3.76 -8.43
CA LYS A 958 -33.66 -3.82 -7.01
C LYS A 958 -32.21 -4.30 -6.85
N VAL A 959 -31.52 -3.75 -5.86
CA VAL A 959 -30.21 -4.26 -5.39
C VAL A 959 -30.33 -5.75 -5.06
N ASP A 960 -29.28 -6.51 -5.34
CA ASP A 960 -29.19 -7.92 -4.97
C ASP A 960 -28.81 -8.06 -3.49
N GLU A 961 -29.68 -8.65 -2.68
CA GLU A 961 -29.48 -8.84 -1.23
C GLU A 961 -29.19 -10.32 -0.87
N THR A 962 -28.67 -11.12 -1.81
CA THR A 962 -28.36 -12.54 -1.54
C THR A 962 -27.21 -12.76 -0.56
N CYS A 963 -26.20 -11.88 -0.56
CA CYS A 963 -25.15 -11.79 0.46
C CYS A 963 -24.84 -10.33 0.84
N MET A 964 -23.82 -10.11 1.68
CA MET A 964 -23.40 -8.75 2.06
C MET A 964 -22.73 -8.01 0.89
N GLN A 965 -21.85 -8.67 0.13
CA GLN A 965 -21.11 -8.04 -0.95
C GLN A 965 -21.99 -7.72 -2.16
N SER A 966 -23.06 -8.47 -2.44
CA SER A 966 -23.96 -8.21 -3.57
C SER A 966 -24.67 -6.85 -3.45
N ARG A 967 -24.92 -6.39 -2.21
CA ARG A 967 -25.54 -5.10 -1.88
C ARG A 967 -24.57 -3.97 -1.54
N GLU A 968 -23.26 -4.25 -1.55
CA GLU A 968 -22.21 -3.24 -1.40
C GLU A 968 -21.93 -2.52 -2.72
N ILE A 969 -21.34 -1.34 -2.61
CA ILE A 969 -20.70 -0.58 -3.69
C ILE A 969 -19.21 -0.66 -3.44
N TRP A 970 -18.47 -1.34 -4.30
CA TRP A 970 -17.01 -1.41 -4.20
C TRP A 970 -16.38 -0.23 -4.97
N THR A 971 -15.50 0.50 -4.30
CA THR A 971 -14.90 1.73 -4.81
C THR A 971 -14.00 1.46 -6.01
N GLY A 972 -13.06 0.51 -5.84
CA GLY A 972 -12.15 0.06 -6.91
C GLY A 972 -12.88 -0.55 -8.11
N VAL A 973 -13.92 -1.36 -7.88
CA VAL A 973 -14.75 -1.93 -8.95
C VAL A 973 -15.52 -0.84 -9.70
N THR A 974 -16.02 0.19 -9.01
CA THR A 974 -16.68 1.32 -9.69
C THR A 974 -15.70 2.05 -10.62
N TYR A 975 -14.46 2.28 -10.18
CA TYR A 975 -13.42 2.86 -11.04
C TYR A 975 -13.01 1.93 -12.20
N ALA A 976 -12.91 0.61 -11.97
CA ALA A 976 -12.60 -0.38 -13.02
C ALA A 976 -13.71 -0.51 -14.07
N ALA A 977 -14.97 -0.59 -13.66
CA ALA A 977 -16.12 -0.54 -14.56
C ALA A 977 -16.18 0.78 -15.35
N SER A 978 -15.73 1.88 -14.75
CA SER A 978 -15.57 3.17 -15.44
C SER A 978 -14.43 3.16 -16.46
N ALA A 979 -13.31 2.48 -16.18
CA ALA A 979 -12.23 2.26 -17.14
C ALA A 979 -12.68 1.36 -18.32
N ALA A 980 -13.48 0.32 -18.04
CA ALA A 980 -14.14 -0.50 -19.06
C ALA A 980 -15.04 0.35 -19.98
N MET A 981 -15.86 1.23 -19.39
CA MET A 981 -16.70 2.18 -20.12
C MET A 981 -15.87 3.15 -20.98
N ILE A 982 -14.72 3.63 -20.51
CA ILE A 982 -13.81 4.48 -21.32
C ILE A 982 -13.30 3.73 -22.54
N HIS A 983 -12.80 2.50 -22.39
CA HIS A 983 -12.32 1.69 -23.52
C HIS A 983 -13.41 1.40 -24.56
N GLU A 984 -14.66 1.18 -24.12
CA GLU A 984 -15.81 1.01 -25.01
C GLU A 984 -16.40 2.35 -25.53
N GLY A 985 -15.77 3.49 -25.26
CA GLY A 985 -16.16 4.82 -25.76
C GLY A 985 -17.28 5.52 -24.99
N MET A 986 -17.72 4.95 -23.86
CA MET A 986 -18.80 5.42 -23.00
C MET A 986 -18.30 6.41 -21.92
N VAL A 987 -17.55 7.43 -22.34
CA VAL A 987 -16.80 8.32 -21.44
C VAL A 987 -17.70 9.16 -20.51
N GLU A 988 -18.90 9.56 -20.95
CA GLU A 988 -19.85 10.28 -20.10
C GLU A 988 -20.42 9.38 -18.99
N GLN A 989 -20.75 8.13 -19.30
CA GLN A 989 -21.19 7.13 -18.33
C GLN A 989 -20.08 6.82 -17.31
N ALA A 990 -18.85 6.64 -17.79
CA ALA A 990 -17.67 6.38 -16.96
C ALA A 990 -17.43 7.47 -15.91
N PHE A 991 -17.34 8.74 -16.34
CA PHE A 991 -17.14 9.84 -15.40
C PHE A 991 -18.35 10.04 -14.48
N THR A 992 -19.57 9.73 -14.92
CA THR A 992 -20.77 9.80 -14.05
C THR A 992 -20.73 8.73 -12.96
N ALA A 993 -20.34 7.49 -13.28
CA ALA A 993 -20.20 6.39 -12.32
C ALA A 993 -19.08 6.66 -11.30
N ALA A 994 -17.89 7.02 -11.77
CA ALA A 994 -16.75 7.35 -10.92
C ALA A 994 -16.97 8.63 -10.08
N GLN A 995 -17.71 9.62 -10.59
CA GLN A 995 -18.10 10.80 -9.80
C GLN A 995 -18.98 10.41 -8.60
N GLY A 996 -19.72 9.31 -8.66
CA GLY A 996 -20.44 8.78 -7.51
C GLY A 996 -19.54 8.37 -6.35
N VAL A 997 -18.33 7.87 -6.63
CA VAL A 997 -17.31 7.55 -5.60
C VAL A 997 -16.78 8.83 -4.96
N PHE A 998 -16.54 9.87 -5.77
CA PHE A 998 -16.12 11.19 -5.29
C PHE A 998 -17.20 11.87 -4.42
N LEU A 999 -18.45 11.92 -4.88
CA LEU A 999 -19.54 12.58 -4.16
C LEU A 999 -19.81 11.90 -2.81
N ALA A 1000 -19.92 10.57 -2.79
CA ALA A 1000 -20.08 9.84 -1.55
C ALA A 1000 -18.83 9.95 -0.65
N GLY A 1001 -17.65 9.50 -1.09
CA GLY A 1001 -16.49 9.37 -0.21
C GLY A 1001 -15.73 10.67 0.09
N TRP A 1002 -15.51 11.51 -0.92
CA TRP A 1002 -14.62 12.69 -0.83
C TRP A 1002 -15.36 14.01 -0.54
N SER A 1003 -16.69 14.04 -0.64
CA SER A 1003 -17.53 15.17 -0.24
C SER A 1003 -18.36 14.86 1.01
N ASP A 1004 -19.21 13.82 0.96
CA ASP A 1004 -20.36 13.73 1.87
C ASP A 1004 -20.15 12.79 3.08
N LEU A 1005 -19.42 11.67 2.95
CA LEU A 1005 -19.40 10.59 3.96
C LEU A 1005 -18.15 10.50 4.86
N GLY A 1006 -17.07 11.25 4.57
CA GLY A 1006 -15.90 11.31 5.47
C GLY A 1006 -14.71 10.39 5.15
N TYR A 1007 -14.60 9.88 3.92
CA TYR A 1007 -13.62 8.85 3.57
C TYR A 1007 -12.33 9.37 2.91
N TRP A 1008 -12.14 10.69 2.79
CA TRP A 1008 -10.90 11.29 2.28
C TRP A 1008 -9.65 10.78 3.03
N PHE A 1009 -8.62 10.36 2.28
CA PHE A 1009 -7.38 9.77 2.82
C PHE A 1009 -7.61 8.52 3.69
N GLN A 1010 -8.70 7.81 3.46
CA GLN A 1010 -9.02 6.49 4.04
C GLN A 1010 -10.07 5.73 3.21
N THR A 1011 -10.11 5.97 1.90
CA THR A 1011 -11.12 5.42 0.99
C THR A 1011 -11.28 3.92 1.22
N PRO A 1012 -12.48 3.44 1.58
CA PRO A 1012 -12.70 2.05 1.94
C PRO A 1012 -12.76 1.14 0.71
N GLU A 1013 -12.74 -0.17 0.95
CA GLU A 1013 -13.16 -1.16 -0.04
C GLU A 1013 -14.60 -0.87 -0.50
N ALA A 1014 -15.51 -0.77 0.48
CA ALA A 1014 -16.94 -0.77 0.21
C ALA A 1014 -17.73 0.19 1.08
N TRP A 1015 -18.91 0.57 0.58
CA TRP A 1015 -20.01 1.06 1.41
C TRP A 1015 -21.37 0.55 0.93
N THR A 1016 -22.37 0.55 1.81
CA THR A 1016 -23.77 0.27 1.44
C THR A 1016 -24.43 1.49 0.81
N ILE A 1017 -25.63 1.30 0.25
CA ILE A 1017 -26.49 2.41 -0.22
C ILE A 1017 -26.87 3.41 0.89
N ASP A 1018 -26.64 3.11 2.16
CA ASP A 1018 -26.91 4.03 3.28
C ASP A 1018 -25.67 4.79 3.75
N GLY A 1019 -24.52 4.60 3.09
CA GLY A 1019 -23.25 5.23 3.46
C GLY A 1019 -22.60 4.58 4.69
N TYR A 1020 -22.79 3.28 4.87
CA TYR A 1020 -22.09 2.52 5.91
C TYR A 1020 -20.92 1.74 5.30
N PHE A 1021 -19.71 1.93 5.82
CA PHE A 1021 -18.46 1.43 5.20
C PHE A 1021 -18.13 -0.02 5.60
N ARG A 1022 -17.18 -0.63 4.87
CA ARG A 1022 -16.40 -1.82 5.27
C ARG A 1022 -14.94 -1.66 4.82
N SER A 1023 -13.99 -1.98 5.71
CA SER A 1023 -12.53 -1.90 5.50
C SER A 1023 -12.06 -0.51 5.07
N LEU A 1024 -11.80 0.38 6.03
CA LEU A 1024 -11.22 1.71 5.76
C LEU A 1024 -9.77 1.61 5.30
N ALA A 1025 -9.32 2.65 4.60
CA ALA A 1025 -7.98 2.79 4.01
C ALA A 1025 -7.52 1.52 3.29
N TYR A 1026 -8.03 1.35 2.07
CA TYR A 1026 -7.98 0.11 1.30
C TYR A 1026 -7.20 0.24 -0.01
N MET A 1027 -6.71 -0.89 -0.52
CA MET A 1027 -5.93 -1.00 -1.76
C MET A 1027 -6.74 -0.70 -3.03
N ARG A 1028 -7.92 -1.33 -3.19
CA ARG A 1028 -8.71 -1.30 -4.44
C ARG A 1028 -9.06 0.10 -5.00
N PRO A 1029 -9.32 1.15 -4.20
CA PRO A 1029 -9.49 2.54 -4.67
C PRO A 1029 -8.44 3.07 -5.66
N LEU A 1030 -7.19 2.57 -5.63
CA LEU A 1030 -6.14 2.95 -6.56
C LEU A 1030 -6.51 2.69 -8.04
N ALA A 1031 -7.53 1.87 -8.31
CA ALA A 1031 -8.12 1.64 -9.63
C ALA A 1031 -8.62 2.91 -10.36
N ILE A 1032 -8.72 4.07 -9.71
CA ILE A 1032 -8.89 5.35 -10.42
C ILE A 1032 -7.78 5.60 -11.46
N TRP A 1033 -6.59 5.01 -11.27
CA TRP A 1033 -5.50 5.00 -12.25
C TRP A 1033 -5.75 4.12 -13.47
N ALA A 1034 -6.64 3.11 -13.39
CA ALA A 1034 -7.10 2.38 -14.56
C ALA A 1034 -7.94 3.26 -15.51
N MET A 1035 -8.68 4.24 -14.97
CA MET A 1035 -9.35 5.24 -15.82
C MET A 1035 -8.34 6.14 -16.54
N GLN A 1036 -7.28 6.56 -15.84
CA GLN A 1036 -6.21 7.37 -16.44
C GLN A 1036 -5.48 6.58 -17.55
N TRP A 1037 -5.24 5.28 -17.31
CA TRP A 1037 -4.69 4.34 -18.28
C TRP A 1037 -5.61 4.14 -19.50
N ALA A 1038 -6.92 4.05 -19.29
CA ALA A 1038 -7.90 3.90 -20.38
C ALA A 1038 -8.01 5.16 -21.26
N LEU A 1039 -7.85 6.36 -20.66
CA LEU A 1039 -7.84 7.65 -21.37
C LEU A 1039 -6.50 7.91 -22.08
N TYR A 1040 -5.39 7.54 -21.42
CA TYR A 1040 -4.03 7.87 -21.81
C TYR A 1040 -3.09 6.65 -21.65
N PRO A 1041 -3.29 5.58 -22.44
CA PRO A 1041 -2.49 4.36 -22.34
C PRO A 1041 -1.02 4.62 -22.73
N PRO A 1042 -0.06 3.83 -22.19
CA PRO A 1042 1.33 3.90 -22.61
C PRO A 1042 1.48 3.72 -24.12
N LYS A 1043 2.46 4.40 -24.72
CA LYS A 1043 2.75 4.27 -26.15
C LYS A 1043 2.96 2.82 -26.57
N SER A 1044 3.67 2.04 -25.76
CA SER A 1044 3.90 0.61 -25.96
C SER A 1044 2.60 -0.21 -26.05
N ILE A 1045 1.56 0.13 -25.28
CA ILE A 1045 0.22 -0.48 -25.33
C ILE A 1045 -0.58 0.05 -26.54
N ALA A 1046 -0.48 1.34 -26.84
CA ALA A 1046 -1.23 1.98 -27.94
C ALA A 1046 -0.68 1.64 -29.34
N GLU A 1047 0.64 1.45 -29.45
CA GLU A 1047 1.40 1.08 -30.64
C GLU A 1047 1.65 -0.44 -30.72
N ALA A 1048 1.25 -1.21 -29.69
CA ALA A 1048 1.31 -2.66 -29.70
C ALA A 1048 0.65 -3.20 -31.00
N PRO A 1049 1.28 -4.15 -31.70
CA PRO A 1049 0.66 -4.76 -32.85
C PRO A 1049 -0.57 -5.54 -32.38
N ARG A 1050 -1.76 -4.94 -32.53
CA ARG A 1050 -3.06 -5.60 -32.29
C ARG A 1050 -3.04 -6.89 -33.08
N VAL A 1051 -2.84 -8.01 -32.37
CA VAL A 1051 -2.46 -9.29 -32.97
C VAL A 1051 -3.45 -9.60 -34.10
N PRO A 1052 -2.98 -9.86 -35.34
CA PRO A 1052 -3.86 -10.08 -36.48
C PRO A 1052 -4.88 -11.14 -36.10
N SER A 1053 -6.16 -10.79 -36.28
CA SER A 1053 -7.30 -11.33 -35.55
C SER A 1053 -7.18 -12.82 -35.25
N MET A 1054 -7.25 -13.20 -33.97
CA MET A 1054 -7.42 -14.57 -33.47
C MET A 1054 -8.30 -15.37 -34.43
N ASP A 1055 -7.67 -16.18 -35.28
CA ASP A 1055 -8.33 -16.58 -36.51
C ASP A 1055 -9.42 -17.60 -36.18
N ARG A 1056 -10.67 -17.32 -36.59
CA ARG A 1056 -11.86 -18.08 -36.15
C ARG A 1056 -11.89 -19.53 -36.67
N GLY A 1057 -10.90 -19.91 -37.49
CA GLY A 1057 -10.67 -21.27 -37.99
C GLY A 1057 -9.55 -22.04 -37.29
N SER A 1058 -8.86 -21.48 -36.29
CA SER A 1058 -7.82 -22.20 -35.54
C SER A 1058 -8.46 -23.28 -34.65
N ALA A 1059 -8.41 -24.53 -35.12
CA ALA A 1059 -8.87 -25.70 -34.37
C ALA A 1059 -8.00 -25.96 -33.12
N LEU A 1060 -8.59 -26.57 -32.10
CA LEU A 1060 -7.83 -27.03 -30.93
C LEU A 1060 -6.82 -28.13 -31.36
N VAL A 1061 -5.55 -27.88 -31.11
CA VAL A 1061 -4.45 -28.84 -31.32
C VAL A 1061 -4.11 -29.52 -29.99
N THR A 1062 -3.71 -30.79 -30.02
CA THR A 1062 -3.21 -31.52 -28.85
C THR A 1062 -1.81 -31.04 -28.47
N HIS A 1063 -1.60 -30.62 -27.22
CA HIS A 1063 -0.29 -30.22 -26.68
C HIS A 1063 0.11 -31.16 -25.54
N ASP A 1064 0.59 -32.35 -25.90
CA ASP A 1064 0.76 -33.48 -24.97
C ASP A 1064 1.63 -33.13 -23.74
N ARG A 1065 2.69 -32.32 -23.91
CA ARG A 1065 3.54 -31.86 -22.79
C ARG A 1065 2.79 -30.99 -21.77
N PHE A 1066 1.93 -30.06 -22.22
CA PHE A 1066 1.06 -29.25 -21.36
C PHE A 1066 0.05 -30.14 -20.65
N SER A 1067 -0.60 -31.05 -21.38
CA SER A 1067 -1.57 -32.00 -20.81
C SER A 1067 -0.93 -32.90 -19.74
N SER A 1068 0.32 -33.34 -19.92
CA SER A 1068 1.07 -34.09 -18.91
C SER A 1068 1.35 -33.26 -17.65
N LEU A 1069 1.77 -31.99 -17.80
CA LEU A 1069 1.94 -31.08 -16.65
C LEU A 1069 0.62 -30.83 -15.92
N ALA A 1070 -0.46 -30.52 -16.65
CA ALA A 1070 -1.79 -30.30 -16.07
C ALA A 1070 -2.31 -31.53 -15.31
N ASN A 1071 -2.09 -32.74 -15.84
CA ASN A 1071 -2.43 -33.98 -15.16
C ASN A 1071 -1.56 -34.23 -13.90
N ALA A 1072 -0.28 -33.87 -13.92
CA ALA A 1072 0.60 -33.97 -12.76
C ALA A 1072 0.19 -32.99 -11.64
N LEU A 1073 -0.08 -31.72 -11.98
CA LEU A 1073 -0.60 -30.73 -11.03
C LEU A 1073 -1.93 -31.21 -10.40
N ARG A 1074 -2.86 -31.68 -11.24
CA ARG A 1074 -4.16 -32.25 -10.84
C ARG A 1074 -4.05 -33.49 -9.95
N SER A 1075 -2.99 -34.29 -10.05
CA SER A 1075 -2.80 -35.44 -9.14
C SER A 1075 -2.27 -35.03 -7.76
N THR A 1076 -1.63 -33.87 -7.67
CA THR A 1076 -1.01 -33.34 -6.43
C THR A 1076 -1.87 -32.34 -5.67
N SER A 1077 -2.88 -31.72 -6.31
CA SER A 1077 -3.90 -30.91 -5.63
C SER A 1077 -4.95 -31.74 -4.88
N LEU A 1078 -5.06 -33.04 -5.17
CA LEU A 1078 -6.04 -33.93 -4.53
C LEU A 1078 -5.57 -34.39 -3.13
N PRO A 1079 -6.33 -34.11 -2.05
CA PRO A 1079 -6.02 -34.67 -0.74
C PRO A 1079 -6.17 -36.20 -0.73
N HIS A 1080 -5.24 -36.90 -0.08
CA HIS A 1080 -5.21 -38.38 0.07
C HIS A 1080 -6.33 -38.95 0.99
N SER A 1081 -7.51 -38.32 1.05
CA SER A 1081 -8.64 -38.73 1.90
C SER A 1081 -9.66 -39.63 1.18
N THR A 1082 -9.65 -39.72 -0.14
CA THR A 1082 -10.73 -40.34 -0.95
C THR A 1082 -10.70 -41.87 -1.05
N PHE A 1083 -10.01 -42.58 -0.15
CA PHE A 1083 -9.89 -44.05 -0.16
C PHE A 1083 -10.47 -44.78 1.06
N ILE A 1084 -11.34 -44.13 1.85
CA ILE A 1084 -12.16 -44.80 2.88
C ILE A 1084 -13.65 -44.51 2.66
N CYS A 1085 -14.28 -45.25 1.74
CA CYS A 1085 -15.69 -45.61 1.86
C CYS A 1085 -16.07 -46.75 0.90
N ARG A 1086 -16.44 -47.92 1.45
CA ARG A 1086 -17.26 -48.94 0.79
C ARG A 1086 -18.03 -49.73 1.84
#